data_AF-A0A956DSG6-F1
#
_entry.id   AF-A0A956DSG6-F1
#
_cell.length_a   1.000
_cell.length_b   1.000
_cell.length_c   1.000
_cell.angle_alpha   90.00
_cell.angle_beta   90.00
_cell.angle_gamma   90.00
#
_symmetry.space_group_name_H-M   'P 1'
#
loop_
_entity.id
_entity.type
_entity.pdbx_description
1 polymer ?
#
loop_
_entity_poly.entity_id
_entity_poly.type
_entity_poly.pdbx_seq_one_letter_code
_entity_poly.pdbx_strand_id
1 'polypeptide(L)'
;GDGVEASCSDPIVIGQIQVLEVPHPEAAQKAILAAKEELLDKANEGHPHLIEAGGGAIDVEVHDLPKSGPDDPCGEMLVVHLIVDVRDAMGANAINSMCERLAPRITELTQGRVGLRILSNLTDRRTVTVRGKVPFSALEGRGKQTPDELARGIVEASVFAERDPYRAATHNKGIMNGIDSVLVAFGQDWRAVEAGAHAYAARDGRYTALARWRVEGEALVGEMTVPMAVGTVGGVANVHPTVQVTRRLAGIEDASELAGVIAAVGLAQNLSALRALAAEGIQKGHMRLHARNVAVEAGATGDAIDEVARRIAEDGQVNLSAAKEVLAGIEARREEASKIPSIYSKGGEGVLLHHFAELRDAYWPRIQALLDEMTASTTPEASNLVPMCSYHMETGGKRLRALLPLLVAEALECERDLALPLGAACEMLHNATLVHDDLQDGDLVRRGRMTVWNRFGIPQAINLGDAMFYWSVLLCQRIEATPKMREALSRRLLVDTLRVIDGQEREFLLMEQPEAGLADYFRMVEGKTSGLFALPMAGAAELCGAEPQLVEGLAESARHMGVLFQIQDDTLDLYGDKGRDQVGSDIAEGKRSALVMHAFEQLEAASRDRLRAILDTDRKATTPAMIDEALALLEQAGALEFALNEIRSRKERAMQVPSVRAHERLSTLVAGMCDLFLKPIAPLLNA
;
A
#
# COMPACT_ATOMS: atom_id res chain seq x y z
N GLY A 1 -3.26 0.64 -26.85
CA GLY A 1 -3.24 1.52 -28.03
C GLY A 1 -2.51 2.79 -27.67
N ASP A 2 -2.60 3.81 -28.51
CA ASP A 2 -1.79 5.04 -28.39
C ASP A 2 -2.40 6.09 -27.44
N GLY A 3 -3.52 5.77 -26.80
CA GLY A 3 -4.25 6.67 -25.88
C GLY A 3 -5.71 6.85 -26.27
N VAL A 4 -6.32 7.90 -25.74
CA VAL A 4 -7.68 8.34 -26.06
C VAL A 4 -7.62 9.78 -26.53
N GLU A 5 -8.17 10.05 -27.71
CA GLU A 5 -8.32 11.40 -28.26
C GLU A 5 -9.60 12.03 -27.68
N ALA A 6 -9.54 13.30 -27.30
CA ALA A 6 -10.67 14.04 -26.77
C ALA A 6 -10.89 15.34 -27.55
N SER A 7 -12.14 15.67 -27.83
CA SER A 7 -12.59 16.92 -28.42
C SER A 7 -13.70 17.50 -27.56
N CYS A 8 -13.55 18.76 -27.15
CA CYS A 8 -14.53 19.45 -26.32
C CYS A 8 -15.29 20.49 -27.15
N SER A 9 -16.60 20.61 -26.94
CA SER A 9 -17.37 21.74 -27.46
C SER A 9 -17.08 23.00 -26.65
N ASP A 10 -17.58 24.14 -27.13
CA ASP A 10 -17.58 25.38 -26.35
C ASP A 10 -18.29 25.17 -25.00
N PRO A 11 -17.87 25.86 -23.92
CA PRO A 11 -18.41 25.68 -22.57
C PRO A 11 -19.75 26.42 -22.40
N ILE A 12 -20.73 26.06 -23.23
CA ILE A 12 -22.04 26.71 -23.30
C ILE A 12 -23.05 25.99 -22.40
N VAL A 13 -23.68 26.73 -21.50
CA VAL A 13 -24.68 26.24 -20.56
C VAL A 13 -25.96 27.06 -20.67
N ILE A 14 -27.10 26.44 -20.38
CA ILE A 14 -28.44 27.03 -20.53
C ILE A 14 -29.00 27.40 -19.15
N GLY A 15 -29.43 28.65 -19.01
CA GLY A 15 -30.33 29.11 -17.94
C GLY A 15 -31.78 29.14 -18.43
N GLN A 16 -32.74 28.77 -17.60
CA GLN A 16 -34.17 28.78 -17.95
C GLN A 16 -34.94 29.74 -17.08
N ILE A 17 -35.79 30.55 -17.71
CA ILE A 17 -36.79 31.40 -17.05
C ILE A 17 -38.17 30.94 -17.51
N GLN A 18 -38.93 30.37 -16.58
CA GLN A 18 -40.30 29.94 -16.82
C GLN A 18 -41.25 31.14 -16.74
N VAL A 19 -42.15 31.26 -17.71
CA VAL A 19 -43.20 32.29 -17.73
C VAL A 19 -44.55 31.61 -17.92
N LEU A 20 -45.47 31.90 -17.00
CA LEU A 20 -46.82 31.35 -16.93
C LEU A 20 -47.85 32.45 -17.20
N GLU A 21 -49.09 32.06 -17.46
CA GLU A 21 -50.23 33.01 -17.58
C GLU A 21 -49.97 34.11 -18.62
N VAL A 22 -49.28 33.78 -19.71
CA VAL A 22 -48.93 34.73 -20.78
C VAL A 22 -50.16 35.04 -21.63
N PRO A 23 -50.70 36.27 -21.64
CA PRO A 23 -51.95 36.56 -22.35
C PRO A 23 -51.85 36.41 -23.87
N HIS A 24 -50.68 36.73 -24.43
CA HIS A 24 -50.40 36.70 -25.87
C HIS A 24 -49.02 36.10 -26.15
N PRO A 25 -48.88 34.76 -26.19
CA PRO A 25 -47.58 34.08 -26.28
C PRO A 25 -46.74 34.50 -27.49
N GLU A 26 -47.33 34.56 -28.69
CA GLU A 26 -46.60 34.96 -29.90
C GLU A 26 -46.07 36.41 -29.85
N ALA A 27 -46.86 37.32 -29.26
CA ALA A 27 -46.44 38.71 -29.09
C ALA A 27 -45.34 38.84 -28.03
N ALA A 28 -45.44 38.08 -26.94
CA ALA A 28 -44.44 38.01 -25.89
C ALA A 28 -43.11 37.46 -26.42
N GLN A 29 -43.14 36.39 -27.23
CA GLN A 29 -41.95 35.83 -27.88
C GLN A 29 -41.25 36.87 -28.76
N LYS A 30 -42.01 37.56 -29.62
CA LYS A 30 -41.47 38.64 -30.47
C LYS A 30 -40.88 39.78 -29.65
N ALA A 31 -41.54 40.16 -28.54
CA ALA A 31 -41.05 41.22 -27.67
C ALA A 31 -39.72 40.85 -26.98
N ILE A 32 -39.60 39.62 -26.50
CA ILE A 32 -38.35 39.11 -25.91
C ILE A 32 -37.23 39.12 -26.93
N LEU A 33 -37.47 38.57 -28.13
CA LEU A 33 -36.46 38.50 -29.18
C LEU A 33 -36.07 39.89 -29.71
N ALA A 34 -37.00 40.84 -29.75
CA ALA A 34 -36.70 42.23 -30.09
C ALA A 34 -35.86 42.94 -29.02
N ALA A 35 -35.99 42.53 -27.75
CA ALA A 35 -35.20 43.04 -26.63
C ALA A 35 -33.93 42.23 -26.36
N LYS A 36 -33.52 41.32 -27.27
CA LYS A 36 -32.40 40.39 -27.05
C LYS A 36 -31.11 41.08 -26.60
N GLU A 37 -30.64 42.08 -27.33
CA GLU A 37 -29.40 42.81 -26.98
C GLU A 37 -29.49 43.45 -25.59
N GLU A 38 -30.61 44.11 -25.29
CA GLU A 38 -30.88 44.71 -23.97
C GLU A 38 -30.83 43.66 -22.85
N LEU A 39 -31.41 42.48 -23.09
CA LEU A 39 -31.41 41.37 -22.14
C LEU A 39 -30.01 40.77 -21.95
N LEU A 40 -29.23 40.65 -23.02
CA LEU A 40 -27.84 40.16 -22.92
C LEU A 40 -26.97 41.11 -22.12
N ASP A 41 -27.03 42.41 -22.41
CA ASP A 41 -26.31 43.44 -21.66
C ASP A 41 -26.68 43.37 -20.17
N LYS A 42 -27.98 43.34 -19.88
CA LYS A 42 -28.49 43.27 -18.52
C LYS A 42 -28.11 41.98 -17.80
N ALA A 43 -28.07 40.84 -18.48
CA ALA A 43 -27.62 39.57 -17.90
C ALA A 43 -26.13 39.64 -17.52
N ASN A 44 -25.32 40.24 -18.38
CA ASN A 44 -23.88 40.36 -18.21
C ASN A 44 -23.49 41.36 -17.11
N GLU A 45 -24.35 42.33 -16.79
CA GLU A 45 -24.13 43.21 -15.64
C GLU A 45 -23.79 42.41 -14.37
N GLY A 46 -22.89 42.92 -13.52
CA GLY A 46 -22.55 42.28 -12.24
C GLY A 46 -21.79 40.94 -12.32
N HIS A 47 -21.34 40.52 -13.51
CA HIS A 47 -20.44 39.38 -13.69
C HIS A 47 -19.10 39.78 -14.35
N PRO A 48 -18.37 40.79 -13.82
CA PRO A 48 -17.19 41.36 -14.48
C PRO A 48 -16.09 40.33 -14.74
N HIS A 49 -15.81 39.44 -13.79
CA HIS A 49 -14.78 38.42 -13.95
C HIS A 49 -15.08 37.41 -15.06
N LEU A 50 -16.36 37.07 -15.29
CA LEU A 50 -16.73 36.16 -16.37
C LEU A 50 -16.54 36.84 -17.73
N ILE A 51 -16.89 38.12 -17.84
CA ILE A 51 -16.72 38.93 -19.05
C ILE A 51 -15.23 39.18 -19.33
N GLU A 52 -14.44 39.50 -18.31
CA GLU A 52 -12.98 39.66 -18.41
C GLU A 52 -12.30 38.37 -18.89
N ALA A 53 -12.82 37.20 -18.50
CA ALA A 53 -12.38 35.90 -18.99
C ALA A 53 -12.92 35.57 -20.40
N GLY A 54 -13.66 36.50 -21.04
CA GLY A 54 -14.24 36.37 -22.37
C GLY A 54 -15.55 35.60 -22.43
N GLY A 55 -16.14 35.20 -21.29
CA GLY A 55 -17.43 34.52 -21.22
C GLY A 55 -18.62 35.50 -21.15
N GLY A 56 -19.78 35.00 -20.72
CA GLY A 56 -21.00 35.79 -20.52
C GLY A 56 -22.21 35.21 -21.24
N ALA A 57 -23.37 35.86 -21.08
CA ALA A 57 -24.55 35.60 -21.86
C ALA A 57 -24.32 36.01 -23.32
N ILE A 58 -24.57 35.07 -24.25
CA ILE A 58 -24.29 35.23 -25.68
C ILE A 58 -25.55 35.12 -26.55
N ASP A 59 -26.62 34.48 -26.05
CA ASP A 59 -27.86 34.35 -26.79
C ASP A 59 -29.08 34.22 -25.87
N VAL A 60 -30.27 34.50 -26.41
CA VAL A 60 -31.57 34.31 -25.79
C VAL A 60 -32.47 33.58 -26.77
N GLU A 61 -32.98 32.42 -26.37
CA GLU A 61 -33.96 31.65 -27.12
C GLU A 61 -35.28 31.60 -26.35
N VAL A 62 -36.38 31.39 -27.06
CA VAL A 62 -37.71 31.35 -26.46
C VAL A 62 -38.46 30.14 -27.01
N HIS A 63 -38.95 29.30 -26.11
CA HIS A 63 -39.57 28.02 -26.41
C HIS A 63 -41.00 27.98 -25.86
N ASP A 64 -41.95 27.59 -26.71
CA ASP A 64 -43.31 27.29 -26.29
C ASP A 64 -43.39 25.86 -25.75
N LEU A 65 -43.92 25.71 -24.54
CA LEU A 65 -44.24 24.42 -23.95
C LEU A 65 -45.76 24.26 -23.88
N PRO A 66 -46.35 23.48 -24.81
CA PRO A 66 -47.78 23.24 -24.80
C PRO A 66 -48.18 22.39 -23.58
N LYS A 67 -49.45 22.54 -23.16
CA LYS A 67 -50.03 21.73 -22.09
C LYS A 67 -49.97 20.22 -22.41
N SER A 68 -49.74 19.40 -21.39
CA SER A 68 -49.59 17.95 -21.55
C SER A 68 -50.94 17.23 -21.77
N GLY A 69 -52.06 17.91 -21.52
CA GLY A 69 -53.41 17.37 -21.68
C GLY A 69 -54.50 18.38 -21.32
N PRO A 70 -55.79 17.98 -21.37
CA PRO A 70 -56.93 18.84 -21.03
C PRO A 70 -56.92 19.32 -19.57
N ASP A 71 -56.45 18.47 -18.66
CA ASP A 71 -56.45 18.68 -17.20
C ASP A 71 -55.10 19.17 -16.66
N ASP A 72 -54.25 19.74 -17.52
CA ASP A 72 -52.95 20.28 -17.11
C ASP A 72 -53.14 21.44 -16.11
N PRO A 73 -52.61 21.34 -14.87
CA PRO A 73 -52.86 22.32 -13.82
C PRO A 73 -52.16 23.67 -14.05
N CYS A 74 -51.20 23.73 -14.98
CA CYS A 74 -50.39 24.92 -15.21
C CYS A 74 -50.62 25.53 -16.61
N GLY A 75 -51.28 24.82 -17.51
CA GLY A 75 -51.57 25.30 -18.85
C GLY A 75 -50.32 25.41 -19.73
N GLU A 76 -50.39 26.26 -20.75
CA GLU A 76 -49.25 26.53 -21.63
C GLU A 76 -48.19 27.37 -20.91
N MET A 77 -46.92 27.11 -21.20
CA MET A 77 -45.79 27.86 -20.65
C MET A 77 -44.93 28.42 -21.76
N LEU A 78 -44.35 29.59 -21.51
CA LEU A 78 -43.28 30.14 -22.32
C LEU A 78 -41.98 30.00 -21.51
N VAL A 79 -40.93 29.44 -22.12
CA VAL A 79 -39.64 29.27 -21.46
C VAL A 79 -38.58 30.06 -22.21
N VAL A 80 -37.93 30.98 -21.51
CA VAL A 80 -36.80 31.74 -22.04
C VAL A 80 -35.51 31.01 -21.66
N HIS A 81 -34.72 30.62 -22.65
CA HIS A 81 -33.39 30.08 -22.47
C HIS A 81 -32.35 31.21 -22.60
N LEU A 82 -31.57 31.42 -21.56
CA LEU A 82 -30.38 32.25 -21.60
C LEU A 82 -29.18 31.36 -21.91
N ILE A 83 -28.49 31.61 -23.01
CA ILE A 83 -27.33 30.85 -23.46
C ILE A 83 -26.07 31.55 -22.96
N VAL A 84 -25.25 30.86 -22.16
CA VAL A 84 -24.13 31.47 -21.43
C VAL A 84 -22.84 30.68 -21.68
N ASP A 85 -21.78 31.38 -22.10
CA ASP A 85 -20.41 30.87 -22.08
C ASP A 85 -19.83 31.05 -20.67
N VAL A 86 -19.56 29.93 -20.00
CA VAL A 86 -19.12 29.93 -18.59
C VAL A 86 -17.61 29.71 -18.42
N ARG A 87 -16.86 29.62 -19.52
CA ARG A 87 -15.41 29.39 -19.53
C ARG A 87 -15.03 28.22 -18.60
N ASP A 88 -14.07 28.43 -17.70
CA ASP A 88 -13.55 27.43 -16.77
C ASP A 88 -14.46 27.13 -15.56
N ALA A 89 -15.60 27.80 -15.44
CA ALA A 89 -16.54 27.55 -14.34
C ALA A 89 -17.57 26.48 -14.73
N MET A 90 -18.16 25.83 -13.72
CA MET A 90 -19.39 25.06 -13.92
C MET A 90 -20.56 25.99 -14.32
N GLY A 91 -20.61 27.20 -13.74
CA GLY A 91 -21.53 28.25 -14.14
C GLY A 91 -22.86 28.35 -13.39
N ALA A 92 -23.21 27.38 -12.52
CA ALA A 92 -24.52 27.32 -11.86
C ALA A 92 -24.95 28.62 -11.15
N ASN A 93 -24.09 29.15 -10.27
CA ASN A 93 -24.40 30.38 -9.51
C ASN A 93 -24.49 31.62 -10.42
N ALA A 94 -23.63 31.71 -11.43
CA ALA A 94 -23.63 32.83 -12.37
C ALA A 94 -24.94 32.84 -13.17
N ILE A 95 -25.30 31.70 -13.76
CA ILE A 95 -26.50 31.57 -14.58
C ILE A 95 -27.77 31.85 -13.77
N ASN A 96 -27.87 31.31 -12.56
CA ASN A 96 -29.04 31.57 -11.70
C ASN A 96 -29.19 33.07 -11.41
N SER A 97 -28.08 33.76 -11.08
CA SER A 97 -28.09 35.21 -10.85
C SER A 97 -28.47 36.01 -12.09
N MET A 98 -27.99 35.60 -13.27
CA MET A 98 -28.39 36.21 -14.54
C MET A 98 -29.90 36.02 -14.79
N CYS A 99 -30.43 34.80 -14.62
CA CYS A 99 -31.86 34.52 -14.78
C CYS A 99 -32.74 35.32 -13.79
N GLU A 100 -32.30 35.44 -12.53
CA GLU A 100 -32.97 36.26 -11.51
C GLU A 100 -33.03 37.73 -11.91
N ARG A 101 -31.95 38.26 -12.47
CA ARG A 101 -31.84 39.65 -12.90
C ARG A 101 -32.71 39.99 -14.11
N LEU A 102 -32.87 39.03 -15.02
CA LEU A 102 -33.74 39.20 -16.18
C LEU A 102 -35.22 39.11 -15.83
N ALA A 103 -35.59 38.42 -14.75
CA ALA A 103 -36.98 38.13 -14.41
C ALA A 103 -37.93 39.35 -14.39
N PRO A 104 -37.57 40.51 -13.81
CA PRO A 104 -38.44 41.69 -13.86
C PRO A 104 -38.71 42.17 -15.29
N ARG A 105 -37.66 42.17 -16.14
CA ARG A 105 -37.79 42.62 -17.53
C ARG A 105 -38.59 41.63 -18.38
N ILE A 106 -38.40 40.33 -18.16
CA ILE A 106 -39.21 39.29 -18.81
C ILE A 106 -40.68 39.42 -18.39
N THR A 107 -40.97 39.75 -17.13
CA THR A 107 -42.34 40.00 -16.65
C THR A 107 -42.98 41.17 -17.41
N GLU A 108 -42.26 42.28 -17.57
CA GLU A 108 -42.74 43.45 -18.33
C GLU A 108 -43.01 43.13 -19.80
N LEU A 109 -42.09 42.43 -20.47
CA LEU A 109 -42.20 42.12 -21.89
C LEU A 109 -43.33 41.13 -22.20
N THR A 110 -43.58 40.19 -21.29
CA THR A 110 -44.54 39.09 -21.50
C THR A 110 -45.92 39.38 -20.92
N GLN A 111 -46.01 40.28 -19.94
CA GLN A 111 -47.19 40.46 -19.07
C GLN A 111 -47.62 39.16 -18.36
N GLY A 112 -46.73 38.16 -18.32
CA GLY A 112 -46.96 36.88 -17.67
C GLY A 112 -46.30 36.81 -16.30
N ARG A 113 -46.58 35.74 -15.55
CA ARG A 113 -46.02 35.47 -14.24
C ARG A 113 -44.74 34.65 -14.36
N VAL A 114 -43.60 35.24 -14.00
CA VAL A 114 -42.32 34.50 -13.95
C VAL A 114 -42.29 33.51 -12.79
N GLY A 115 -41.93 32.26 -13.08
CA GLY A 115 -41.76 31.16 -12.14
C GLY A 115 -40.28 30.86 -11.86
N LEU A 116 -39.85 29.64 -12.20
CA LEU A 116 -38.47 29.18 -12.00
C LEU A 116 -37.46 29.99 -12.83
N ARG A 117 -36.27 30.19 -12.23
CA ARG A 117 -35.11 30.91 -12.80
C ARG A 117 -33.87 30.11 -12.42
N ILE A 118 -33.53 29.11 -13.20
CA ILE A 118 -32.58 28.08 -12.80
C ILE A 118 -31.82 27.55 -14.01
N LEU A 119 -30.56 27.14 -13.81
CA LEU A 119 -29.81 26.42 -14.84
C LEU A 119 -30.49 25.10 -15.24
N SER A 120 -30.24 24.67 -16.48
CA SER A 120 -30.51 23.30 -16.94
C SER A 120 -29.28 22.42 -16.74
N ASN A 121 -29.46 21.25 -16.11
CA ASN A 121 -28.40 20.22 -16.03
C ASN A 121 -28.30 19.36 -17.30
N LEU A 122 -29.29 19.42 -18.20
CA LEU A 122 -29.13 18.90 -19.56
C LEU A 122 -28.22 19.87 -20.33
N THR A 123 -26.92 19.64 -20.22
CA THR A 123 -25.86 20.49 -20.81
C THR A 123 -25.42 19.97 -22.18
N ASP A 124 -26.40 19.77 -23.06
CA ASP A 124 -26.19 19.21 -24.40
C ASP A 124 -25.37 20.08 -25.36
N ARG A 125 -25.10 21.34 -25.00
CA ARG A 125 -24.19 22.26 -25.71
C ARG A 125 -22.77 22.32 -25.11
N ARG A 126 -22.53 21.62 -24.00
CA ARG A 126 -21.22 21.46 -23.36
C ARG A 126 -20.89 19.99 -23.26
N THR A 127 -20.44 19.42 -24.37
CA THR A 127 -20.15 17.99 -24.51
C THR A 127 -18.68 17.74 -24.75
N VAL A 128 -18.25 16.54 -24.36
CA VAL A 128 -16.94 16.00 -24.71
C VAL A 128 -17.16 14.74 -25.51
N THR A 129 -16.48 14.67 -26.65
CA THR A 129 -16.37 13.47 -27.47
C THR A 129 -14.99 12.85 -27.28
N VAL A 130 -14.95 11.58 -26.89
CA VAL A 130 -13.71 10.81 -26.76
C VAL A 130 -13.71 9.63 -27.72
N ARG A 131 -12.54 9.35 -28.30
CA ARG A 131 -12.31 8.22 -29.21
C ARG A 131 -11.03 7.49 -28.85
N GLY A 132 -11.11 6.18 -28.69
CA GLY A 132 -9.97 5.32 -28.37
C GLY A 132 -9.83 4.18 -29.37
N LYS A 133 -8.60 3.85 -29.76
CA LYS A 133 -8.29 2.75 -30.67
C LYS A 133 -7.42 1.70 -29.98
N VAL A 134 -7.87 0.45 -30.00
CA VAL A 134 -7.18 -0.69 -29.41
C VAL A 134 -6.87 -1.72 -30.50
N PRO A 135 -5.58 -1.88 -30.89
CA PRO A 135 -5.22 -2.91 -31.85
C PRO A 135 -5.50 -4.30 -31.26
N PHE A 136 -5.84 -5.27 -32.09
CA PHE A 136 -6.15 -6.62 -31.63
C PHE A 136 -5.01 -7.27 -30.86
N SER A 137 -3.75 -7.01 -31.25
CA SER A 137 -2.56 -7.45 -30.50
C SER A 137 -2.54 -6.99 -29.04
N ALA A 138 -3.18 -5.86 -28.70
CA ALA A 138 -3.28 -5.36 -27.33
C ALA A 138 -4.47 -5.95 -26.55
N LEU A 139 -5.34 -6.73 -27.20
CA LEU A 139 -6.44 -7.45 -26.54
C LEU A 139 -6.02 -8.83 -26.01
N GLU A 140 -4.83 -9.30 -26.38
CA GLU A 140 -4.27 -10.58 -25.92
C GLU A 140 -4.19 -10.66 -24.38
N GLY A 141 -4.57 -11.81 -23.82
CA GLY A 141 -4.58 -12.04 -22.38
C GLY A 141 -4.69 -13.52 -22.04
N ARG A 142 -4.67 -13.86 -20.74
CA ARG A 142 -4.66 -15.25 -20.23
C ARG A 142 -5.95 -16.07 -20.49
N GLY A 143 -6.88 -15.55 -21.30
CA GLY A 143 -8.15 -16.20 -21.63
C GLY A 143 -8.00 -17.24 -22.76
N LYS A 144 -9.00 -18.09 -22.94
CA LYS A 144 -9.03 -19.08 -24.03
C LYS A 144 -9.46 -18.52 -25.39
N GLN A 145 -9.98 -17.29 -25.43
CA GLN A 145 -10.47 -16.65 -26.63
C GLN A 145 -9.34 -15.95 -27.39
N THR A 146 -9.45 -15.98 -28.72
CA THR A 146 -8.59 -15.18 -29.60
C THR A 146 -8.94 -13.68 -29.51
N PRO A 147 -8.01 -12.78 -29.84
CA PRO A 147 -8.28 -11.34 -29.88
C PRO A 147 -9.49 -10.95 -30.74
N ASP A 148 -9.66 -11.60 -31.89
CA ASP A 148 -10.79 -11.40 -32.81
C ASP A 148 -12.14 -11.79 -32.18
N GLU A 149 -12.19 -12.93 -31.48
CA GLU A 149 -13.39 -13.38 -30.77
C GLU A 149 -13.75 -12.42 -29.63
N LEU A 150 -12.76 -11.94 -28.89
CA LEU A 150 -12.95 -10.98 -27.82
C LEU A 150 -13.44 -9.62 -28.34
N ALA A 151 -12.82 -9.12 -29.42
CA ALA A 151 -13.24 -7.89 -30.08
C ALA A 151 -14.69 -7.99 -30.58
N ARG A 152 -15.05 -9.11 -31.21
CA ARG A 152 -16.41 -9.39 -31.64
C ARG A 152 -17.39 -9.40 -30.46
N GLY A 153 -17.05 -10.07 -29.36
CA GLY A 153 -17.90 -10.10 -28.17
C GLY A 153 -18.14 -8.72 -27.55
N ILE A 154 -17.12 -7.85 -27.56
CA ILE A 154 -17.26 -6.45 -27.11
C ILE A 154 -18.22 -5.67 -28.02
N VAL A 155 -18.11 -5.83 -29.34
CA VAL A 155 -19.02 -5.19 -30.31
C VAL A 155 -20.45 -5.67 -30.11
N GLU A 156 -20.67 -6.98 -29.95
CA GLU A 156 -21.99 -7.55 -29.71
C GLU A 156 -22.61 -7.01 -28.41
N ALA A 157 -21.81 -6.90 -27.34
CA ALA A 157 -22.26 -6.32 -26.07
C ALA A 157 -22.56 -4.81 -26.16
N SER A 158 -21.80 -4.05 -26.95
CA SER A 158 -22.09 -2.64 -27.26
C SER A 158 -23.42 -2.50 -28.01
N VAL A 159 -23.60 -3.27 -29.09
CA VAL A 159 -24.82 -3.24 -29.89
C VAL A 159 -26.05 -3.69 -29.08
N PHE A 160 -25.89 -4.62 -28.15
CA PHE A 160 -26.95 -5.00 -27.23
C PHE A 160 -27.40 -3.82 -26.35
N ALA A 161 -26.44 -3.07 -25.79
CA ALA A 161 -26.74 -1.87 -25.00
C ALA A 161 -27.41 -0.76 -25.82
N GLU A 162 -27.08 -0.63 -27.11
CA GLU A 162 -27.73 0.34 -28.00
C GLU A 162 -29.22 0.00 -28.25
N ARG A 163 -29.56 -1.30 -28.26
CA ARG A 163 -30.88 -1.81 -28.65
C ARG A 163 -31.82 -2.07 -27.47
N ASP A 164 -31.32 -2.19 -26.25
CA ASP A 164 -32.11 -2.53 -25.07
C ASP A 164 -31.86 -1.56 -23.90
N PRO A 165 -32.87 -0.77 -23.48
CA PRO A 165 -32.77 0.15 -22.34
C PRO A 165 -32.32 -0.52 -21.03
N TYR A 166 -32.68 -1.78 -20.79
CA TYR A 166 -32.25 -2.50 -19.59
C TYR A 166 -30.73 -2.70 -19.59
N ARG A 167 -30.19 -3.11 -20.74
CA ARG A 167 -28.74 -3.23 -20.91
C ARG A 167 -28.07 -1.86 -20.95
N ALA A 168 -28.65 -0.88 -21.63
CA ALA A 168 -28.15 0.50 -21.69
C ALA A 168 -27.96 1.10 -20.30
N ALA A 169 -28.90 0.88 -19.37
CA ALA A 169 -28.79 1.37 -18.00
C ALA A 169 -27.54 0.81 -17.31
N THR A 170 -27.31 -0.50 -17.43
CA THR A 170 -26.13 -1.16 -16.86
C THR A 170 -24.83 -0.73 -17.56
N HIS A 171 -24.88 -0.55 -18.87
CA HIS A 171 -23.75 -0.10 -19.68
C HIS A 171 -23.31 1.32 -19.27
N ASN A 172 -24.27 2.26 -19.17
CA ASN A 172 -24.01 3.64 -18.79
C ASN A 172 -23.59 3.73 -17.33
N LYS A 173 -24.19 2.96 -16.41
CA LYS A 173 -23.71 2.84 -15.03
C LYS A 173 -22.23 2.44 -14.95
N GLY A 174 -21.80 1.54 -15.83
CA GLY A 174 -20.39 1.13 -15.94
C GLY A 174 -19.46 2.28 -16.34
N ILE A 175 -19.91 3.16 -17.22
CA ILE A 175 -19.21 4.41 -17.60
C ILE A 175 -19.15 5.34 -16.38
N MET A 176 -20.28 5.56 -15.71
CA MET A 176 -20.40 6.51 -14.60
C MET A 176 -19.56 6.11 -13.38
N ASN A 177 -19.35 4.81 -13.13
CA ASN A 177 -18.37 4.34 -12.13
C ASN A 177 -16.98 5.00 -12.29
N GLY A 178 -16.50 5.16 -13.52
CA GLY A 178 -15.22 5.79 -13.81
C GLY A 178 -15.32 7.31 -13.71
N ILE A 179 -16.33 7.90 -14.35
CA ILE A 179 -16.56 9.35 -14.39
C ILE A 179 -16.73 9.91 -12.97
N ASP A 180 -17.62 9.34 -12.16
CA ASP A 180 -17.93 9.82 -10.81
C ASP A 180 -16.72 9.76 -9.89
N SER A 181 -15.90 8.72 -10.03
CA SER A 181 -14.67 8.57 -9.24
C SER A 181 -13.73 9.75 -9.47
N VAL A 182 -13.57 10.19 -10.72
CA VAL A 182 -12.76 11.36 -11.06
C VAL A 182 -13.45 12.65 -10.61
N LEU A 183 -14.76 12.79 -10.83
CA LEU A 183 -15.52 13.97 -10.41
C LEU A 183 -15.39 14.21 -8.90
N VAL A 184 -15.53 13.17 -8.08
CA VAL A 184 -15.34 13.25 -6.62
C VAL A 184 -13.90 13.66 -6.28
N ALA A 185 -12.91 13.05 -6.92
CA ALA A 185 -11.49 13.34 -6.65
C ALA A 185 -11.10 14.80 -7.01
N PHE A 186 -11.77 15.38 -8.01
CA PHE A 186 -11.59 16.77 -8.44
C PHE A 186 -12.60 17.74 -7.82
N GLY A 187 -13.41 17.30 -6.86
CA GLY A 187 -14.37 18.15 -6.14
C GLY A 187 -15.49 18.73 -7.02
N GLN A 188 -15.85 18.04 -8.10
CA GLN A 188 -16.92 18.41 -9.02
C GLN A 188 -18.29 17.90 -8.54
N ASP A 189 -19.38 18.50 -9.03
CA ASP A 189 -20.73 18.00 -8.74
C ASP A 189 -21.06 16.80 -9.65
N TRP A 190 -20.86 15.59 -9.12
CA TRP A 190 -21.16 14.37 -9.88
C TRP A 190 -22.66 14.21 -10.20
N ARG A 191 -23.56 14.77 -9.39
CA ARG A 191 -25.01 14.64 -9.63
C ARG A 191 -25.42 15.43 -10.87
N ALA A 192 -24.80 16.59 -11.10
CA ALA A 192 -25.05 17.39 -12.28
C ALA A 192 -24.61 16.67 -13.57
N VAL A 193 -23.44 16.04 -13.55
CA VAL A 193 -22.92 15.26 -14.69
C VAL A 193 -23.75 14.00 -14.92
N GLU A 194 -24.10 13.25 -13.87
CA GLU A 194 -25.00 12.09 -13.94
C GLU A 194 -26.34 12.43 -14.57
N ALA A 195 -27.00 13.50 -14.09
CA ALA A 195 -28.29 13.94 -14.63
C ALA A 195 -28.17 14.32 -16.11
N GLY A 196 -27.14 15.07 -16.49
CA GLY A 196 -26.88 15.46 -17.87
C GLY A 196 -26.61 14.26 -18.79
N ALA A 197 -25.72 13.36 -18.36
CA ALA A 197 -25.35 12.16 -19.10
C ALA A 197 -26.55 11.24 -19.34
N HIS A 198 -27.32 10.93 -18.30
CA HIS A 198 -28.48 10.04 -18.40
C HIS A 198 -29.64 10.66 -19.18
N ALA A 199 -29.88 11.97 -19.07
CA ALA A 199 -30.85 12.66 -19.91
C ALA A 199 -30.42 12.67 -21.38
N TYR A 200 -29.14 12.92 -21.65
CA TYR A 200 -28.57 12.91 -23.01
C TYR A 200 -28.62 11.53 -23.67
N ALA A 201 -28.52 10.45 -22.86
CA ALA A 201 -28.71 9.08 -23.32
C ALA A 201 -30.14 8.78 -23.81
N ALA A 202 -31.12 9.64 -23.49
CA ALA A 202 -32.52 9.50 -23.92
C ALA A 202 -33.00 10.60 -24.88
N ARG A 203 -32.10 11.46 -25.37
CA ARG A 203 -32.44 12.64 -26.19
C ARG A 203 -33.26 12.34 -27.44
N ASP A 204 -33.10 11.15 -28.02
CA ASP A 204 -33.81 10.72 -29.23
C ASP A 204 -35.13 9.97 -28.92
N GLY A 205 -35.66 10.14 -27.70
CA GLY A 205 -36.94 9.55 -27.26
C GLY A 205 -36.84 8.12 -26.72
N ARG A 206 -35.65 7.50 -26.75
CA ARG A 206 -35.39 6.19 -26.11
C ARG A 206 -34.03 6.21 -25.43
N TYR A 207 -34.01 5.73 -24.19
CA TYR A 207 -32.78 5.57 -23.43
C TYR A 207 -31.86 4.51 -24.08
N THR A 208 -30.63 4.89 -24.44
CA THR A 208 -29.65 4.06 -25.16
C THR A 208 -28.22 4.19 -24.58
N ALA A 209 -27.25 3.49 -25.15
CA ALA A 209 -25.86 3.49 -24.72
C ALA A 209 -25.14 4.82 -25.05
N LEU A 210 -24.35 5.33 -24.11
CA LEU A 210 -23.52 6.53 -24.30
C LEU A 210 -22.26 6.25 -25.13
N ALA A 211 -21.67 5.06 -24.99
CA ALA A 211 -20.48 4.65 -25.72
C ALA A 211 -20.81 3.57 -26.77
N ARG A 212 -20.05 3.57 -27.86
CA ARG A 212 -20.18 2.61 -28.97
C ARG A 212 -18.83 2.01 -29.29
N TRP A 213 -18.80 0.70 -29.52
CA TRP A 213 -17.60 -0.03 -29.94
C TRP A 213 -17.81 -0.73 -31.28
N ARG A 214 -16.85 -0.58 -32.20
CA ARG A 214 -16.86 -1.16 -33.56
C ARG A 214 -15.46 -1.65 -33.95
N VAL A 215 -15.39 -2.53 -34.94
CA VAL A 215 -14.12 -2.94 -35.54
C VAL A 215 -13.81 -2.03 -36.73
N GLU A 216 -12.60 -1.51 -36.79
CA GLU A 216 -12.04 -0.76 -37.91
C GLU A 216 -10.66 -1.33 -38.27
N GLY A 217 -10.58 -2.09 -39.37
CA GLY A 217 -9.37 -2.84 -39.72
C GLY A 217 -9.04 -3.88 -38.65
N GLU A 218 -7.79 -3.94 -38.19
CA GLU A 218 -7.32 -4.85 -37.11
C GLU A 218 -7.37 -4.19 -35.73
N ALA A 219 -8.34 -3.30 -35.50
CA ALA A 219 -8.50 -2.60 -34.24
C ALA A 219 -9.95 -2.47 -33.83
N LEU A 220 -10.15 -2.45 -32.51
CA LEU A 220 -11.40 -2.10 -31.87
C LEU A 220 -11.39 -0.60 -31.56
N VAL A 221 -12.41 0.11 -32.03
CA VAL A 221 -12.58 1.56 -31.84
C VAL A 221 -13.78 1.81 -30.95
N GLY A 222 -13.56 2.59 -29.90
CA GLY A 222 -14.59 3.06 -28.97
C GLY A 222 -14.79 4.56 -29.12
N GLU A 223 -16.04 5.00 -29.11
CA GLU A 223 -16.42 6.42 -29.16
C GLU A 223 -17.53 6.71 -28.15
N MET A 224 -17.45 7.84 -27.46
CA MET A 224 -18.47 8.31 -26.52
C MET A 224 -18.59 9.82 -26.60
N THR A 225 -19.83 10.33 -26.60
CA THR A 225 -20.12 11.76 -26.43
C THR A 225 -21.03 11.94 -25.22
N VAL A 226 -20.61 12.78 -24.29
CA VAL A 226 -21.31 12.98 -23.02
C VAL A 226 -21.30 14.46 -22.60
N PRO A 227 -22.40 15.01 -22.08
CA PRO A 227 -22.40 16.32 -21.42
C PRO A 227 -21.45 16.34 -20.23
N MET A 228 -20.64 17.39 -20.10
CA MET A 228 -19.60 17.47 -19.08
C MET A 228 -19.52 18.89 -18.49
N ALA A 229 -20.42 19.17 -17.56
CA ALA A 229 -20.47 20.45 -16.85
C ALA A 229 -19.51 20.46 -15.64
N VAL A 230 -18.22 20.56 -15.92
CA VAL A 230 -17.15 20.65 -14.91
C VAL A 230 -16.48 22.02 -14.91
N GLY A 231 -15.72 22.34 -13.87
CA GLY A 231 -14.95 23.58 -13.82
C GLY A 231 -13.67 23.49 -13.01
N THR A 232 -12.65 24.24 -13.41
CA THR A 232 -11.38 24.39 -12.69
C THR A 232 -11.40 25.60 -11.76
N VAL A 233 -12.41 26.47 -11.86
CA VAL A 233 -12.62 27.63 -10.97
C VAL A 233 -13.96 27.55 -10.24
N GLY A 234 -13.96 28.02 -8.99
CA GLY A 234 -15.14 28.03 -8.12
C GLY A 234 -15.40 26.70 -7.38
N GLY A 235 -16.43 26.69 -6.54
CA GLY A 235 -16.82 25.52 -5.76
C GLY A 235 -15.76 25.06 -4.73
N VAL A 236 -15.68 23.75 -4.55
CA VAL A 236 -14.80 23.10 -3.55
C VAL A 236 -13.33 23.04 -4.02
N ALA A 237 -13.09 23.29 -5.32
CA ALA A 237 -11.79 23.14 -5.98
C ALA A 237 -10.66 23.95 -5.33
N ASN A 238 -10.97 25.11 -4.74
CA ASN A 238 -10.00 25.98 -4.07
C ASN A 238 -10.02 25.86 -2.55
N VAL A 239 -10.93 25.07 -1.96
CA VAL A 239 -11.12 24.98 -0.50
C VAL A 239 -10.64 23.63 0.06
N HIS A 240 -10.85 22.53 -0.66
CA HIS A 240 -10.52 21.19 -0.15
C HIS A 240 -9.06 20.80 -0.44
N PRO A 241 -8.23 20.53 0.59
CA PRO A 241 -6.79 20.28 0.40
C PRO A 241 -6.49 19.11 -0.54
N THR A 242 -7.19 17.99 -0.42
CA THR A 242 -7.00 16.83 -1.31
C THR A 242 -7.29 17.17 -2.77
N VAL A 243 -8.33 17.94 -3.06
CA VAL A 243 -8.67 18.34 -4.44
C VAL A 243 -7.56 19.21 -5.04
N GLN A 244 -6.98 20.12 -4.25
CA GLN A 244 -5.84 20.93 -4.70
C GLN A 244 -4.59 20.09 -5.00
N VAL A 245 -4.35 19.02 -4.24
CA VAL A 245 -3.25 18.07 -4.49
C VAL A 245 -3.54 17.26 -5.76
N THR A 246 -4.74 16.71 -5.91
CA THR A 246 -5.17 15.97 -7.11
C THR A 246 -4.96 16.80 -8.38
N ARG A 247 -5.38 18.07 -8.38
CA ARG A 247 -5.18 18.98 -9.52
C ARG A 247 -3.71 19.18 -9.85
N ARG A 248 -2.86 19.40 -8.83
CA ARG A 248 -1.40 19.57 -9.03
C ARG A 248 -0.73 18.31 -9.57
N LEU A 249 -1.15 17.13 -9.11
CA LEU A 249 -0.62 15.85 -9.59
C LEU A 249 -1.03 15.56 -11.03
N ALA A 250 -2.27 15.91 -11.40
CA ALA A 250 -2.79 15.65 -12.73
C ALA A 250 -2.25 16.60 -13.80
N GLY A 251 -1.74 17.78 -13.41
CA GLY A 251 -1.19 18.77 -14.35
C GLY A 251 -2.24 19.42 -15.26
N ILE A 252 -3.52 19.37 -14.88
CA ILE A 252 -4.64 19.87 -15.68
C ILE A 252 -4.78 21.39 -15.52
N GLU A 253 -4.77 22.11 -16.64
CA GLU A 253 -4.75 23.58 -16.64
C GLU A 253 -6.15 24.20 -16.78
N ASP A 254 -7.03 23.60 -17.59
CA ASP A 254 -8.35 24.15 -17.92
C ASP A 254 -9.51 23.14 -17.79
N ALA A 255 -10.74 23.64 -17.88
CA ALA A 255 -11.94 22.81 -17.73
C ALA A 255 -12.16 21.85 -18.91
N SER A 256 -11.69 22.17 -20.10
CA SER A 256 -11.81 21.31 -21.29
C SER A 256 -10.90 20.09 -21.16
N GLU A 257 -9.65 20.29 -20.74
CA GLU A 257 -8.72 19.22 -20.46
C GLU A 257 -9.25 18.29 -19.36
N LEU A 258 -9.77 18.86 -18.26
CA LEU A 258 -10.42 18.09 -17.19
C LEU A 258 -11.57 17.22 -17.74
N ALA A 259 -12.42 17.83 -18.56
CA ALA A 259 -13.58 17.17 -19.16
C ALA A 259 -13.13 16.01 -20.10
N GLY A 260 -12.08 16.23 -20.88
CA GLY A 260 -11.42 15.22 -21.72
C GLY A 260 -10.92 14.02 -20.93
N VAL A 261 -10.19 14.26 -19.83
CA VAL A 261 -9.67 13.20 -18.95
C VAL A 261 -10.81 12.39 -18.33
N ILE A 262 -11.83 13.07 -17.79
CA ILE A 262 -12.99 12.40 -17.18
C ILE A 262 -13.70 11.49 -18.19
N ALA A 263 -13.99 12.00 -19.39
CA ALA A 263 -14.64 11.23 -20.45
C ALA A 263 -13.77 10.05 -20.90
N ALA A 264 -12.45 10.23 -21.01
CA ALA A 264 -11.52 9.16 -21.38
C ALA A 264 -11.51 8.03 -20.34
N VAL A 265 -11.53 8.37 -19.05
CA VAL A 265 -11.68 7.38 -17.97
C VAL A 265 -13.02 6.64 -18.07
N GLY A 266 -14.11 7.34 -18.38
CA GLY A 266 -15.41 6.73 -18.63
C GLY A 266 -15.39 5.70 -19.78
N LEU A 267 -14.74 6.05 -20.91
CA LEU A 267 -14.59 5.15 -22.05
C LEU A 267 -13.71 3.93 -21.70
N ALA A 268 -12.61 4.13 -20.98
CA ALA A 268 -11.73 3.05 -20.53
C ALA A 268 -12.43 2.09 -19.55
N GLN A 269 -13.20 2.63 -18.61
CA GLN A 269 -13.99 1.85 -17.66
C GLN A 269 -15.06 1.00 -18.38
N ASN A 270 -15.69 1.57 -19.42
CA ASN A 270 -16.62 0.86 -20.27
C ASN A 270 -15.96 -0.31 -21.02
N LEU A 271 -14.80 -0.08 -21.64
CA LEU A 271 -14.04 -1.14 -22.31
C LEU A 271 -13.73 -2.28 -21.35
N SER A 272 -13.24 -1.96 -20.15
CA SER A 272 -12.92 -2.95 -19.12
C SER A 272 -14.13 -3.82 -18.76
N ALA A 273 -15.30 -3.20 -18.56
CA ALA A 273 -16.54 -3.91 -18.26
C ALA A 273 -17.01 -4.79 -19.43
N LEU A 274 -16.99 -4.29 -20.67
CA LEU A 274 -17.38 -5.06 -21.86
C LEU A 274 -16.42 -6.22 -22.13
N ARG A 275 -15.12 -5.99 -21.97
CA ARG A 275 -14.09 -7.03 -22.11
C ARG A 275 -14.30 -8.14 -21.09
N ALA A 276 -14.58 -7.80 -19.84
CA ALA A 276 -14.87 -8.80 -18.81
C ALA A 276 -16.12 -9.62 -19.14
N LEU A 277 -17.18 -8.98 -19.67
CA LEU A 277 -18.40 -9.64 -20.11
C LEU A 277 -18.20 -10.58 -21.32
N ALA A 278 -17.34 -10.18 -22.26
CA ALA A 278 -17.07 -10.90 -23.48
C ALA A 278 -16.07 -12.07 -23.29
N ALA A 279 -15.09 -11.92 -22.40
CA ALA A 279 -14.01 -12.89 -22.17
C ALA A 279 -14.49 -14.21 -21.54
N GLU A 280 -15.22 -14.10 -20.43
CA GLU A 280 -15.91 -15.18 -19.74
C GLU A 280 -17.04 -14.51 -18.93
N GLY A 281 -18.25 -15.07 -18.93
CA GLY A 281 -19.39 -14.44 -18.25
C GLY A 281 -19.07 -13.99 -16.82
N ILE A 282 -19.59 -12.82 -16.43
CA ILE A 282 -19.45 -12.16 -15.10
C ILE A 282 -19.58 -13.13 -13.91
N GLN A 283 -20.27 -14.26 -14.11
CA GLN A 283 -20.40 -15.36 -13.17
C GLN A 283 -19.11 -15.71 -12.42
N LYS A 284 -17.91 -15.82 -12.99
CA LYS A 284 -16.73 -16.16 -12.14
C LYS A 284 -16.34 -15.06 -11.15
N GLY A 285 -16.45 -13.78 -11.52
CA GLY A 285 -16.16 -12.64 -10.64
C GLY A 285 -17.30 -12.35 -9.65
N HIS A 286 -18.55 -12.48 -10.10
CA HIS A 286 -19.74 -12.25 -9.29
C HIS A 286 -20.08 -13.45 -8.40
N MET A 287 -19.76 -14.68 -8.82
CA MET A 287 -19.81 -15.86 -7.95
C MET A 287 -18.76 -15.80 -6.86
N ARG A 288 -17.59 -15.21 -7.13
CA ARG A 288 -16.60 -14.94 -6.08
C ARG A 288 -17.13 -13.93 -5.04
N LEU A 289 -17.78 -12.86 -5.49
CA LEU A 289 -18.41 -11.89 -4.58
C LEU A 289 -19.63 -12.48 -3.86
N HIS A 290 -20.46 -13.27 -4.55
CA HIS A 290 -21.62 -13.93 -3.97
C HIS A 290 -21.19 -15.00 -2.95
N ALA A 291 -20.17 -15.80 -3.25
CA ALA A 291 -19.60 -16.76 -2.32
C ALA A 291 -19.00 -16.06 -1.09
N ARG A 292 -18.38 -14.87 -1.24
CA ARG A 292 -17.96 -14.04 -0.10
C ARG A 292 -19.15 -13.58 0.74
N ASN A 293 -20.24 -13.13 0.12
CA ASN A 293 -21.44 -12.72 0.87
C ASN A 293 -22.09 -13.89 1.62
N VAL A 294 -22.17 -15.06 0.97
CA VAL A 294 -22.69 -16.29 1.60
C VAL A 294 -21.77 -16.78 2.72
N ALA A 295 -20.45 -16.62 2.58
CA ALA A 295 -19.49 -16.90 3.65
C ALA A 295 -19.70 -15.97 4.85
N VAL A 296 -19.88 -14.66 4.62
CA VAL A 296 -20.19 -13.69 5.69
C VAL A 296 -21.53 -14.01 6.36
N GLU A 297 -22.56 -14.35 5.58
CA GLU A 297 -23.88 -14.73 6.10
C GLU A 297 -23.83 -16.03 6.92
N ALA A 298 -22.92 -16.95 6.58
CA ALA A 298 -22.65 -18.16 7.36
C ALA A 298 -21.98 -17.87 8.72
N GLY A 299 -21.50 -16.64 8.95
CA GLY A 299 -20.80 -16.23 10.16
C GLY A 299 -19.28 -16.19 10.02
N ALA A 300 -18.74 -16.36 8.80
CA ALA A 300 -17.29 -16.29 8.58
C ALA A 300 -16.79 -14.86 8.85
N THR A 301 -15.67 -14.75 9.55
CA THR A 301 -15.00 -13.48 9.88
C THR A 301 -13.52 -13.55 9.51
N GLY A 302 -12.92 -12.39 9.19
CA GLY A 302 -11.51 -12.32 8.76
C GLY A 302 -11.22 -13.25 7.58
N ASP A 303 -10.12 -13.99 7.66
CA ASP A 303 -9.59 -14.87 6.60
C ASP A 303 -10.52 -16.04 6.27
N ALA A 304 -11.41 -16.43 7.20
CA ALA A 304 -12.39 -17.47 6.96
C ALA A 304 -13.39 -17.07 5.86
N ILE A 305 -13.63 -15.77 5.63
CA ILE A 305 -14.54 -15.30 4.57
C ILE A 305 -14.04 -15.75 3.20
N ASP A 306 -12.76 -15.53 2.92
CA ASP A 306 -12.17 -15.85 1.62
C ASP A 306 -11.96 -17.36 1.44
N GLU A 307 -11.59 -18.08 2.50
CA GLU A 307 -11.43 -19.54 2.40
C GLU A 307 -12.78 -20.26 2.25
N VAL A 308 -13.81 -19.88 3.03
CA VAL A 308 -15.16 -20.42 2.87
C VAL A 308 -15.69 -20.10 1.47
N ALA A 309 -15.55 -18.85 1.02
CA ALA A 309 -15.99 -18.42 -0.31
C ALA A 309 -15.31 -19.20 -1.44
N ARG A 310 -14.01 -19.46 -1.32
CA ARG A 310 -13.25 -20.23 -2.30
C ARG A 310 -13.74 -21.69 -2.36
N ARG A 311 -13.86 -22.36 -1.20
CA ARG A 311 -14.26 -23.78 -1.13
C ARG A 311 -15.68 -24.01 -1.63
N ILE A 312 -16.66 -23.21 -1.19
CA ILE A 312 -18.05 -23.36 -1.67
C ILE A 312 -18.18 -23.05 -3.17
N ALA A 313 -17.30 -22.23 -3.73
CA ALA A 313 -17.24 -21.96 -5.16
C ALA A 313 -16.57 -23.10 -5.96
N GLU A 314 -15.49 -23.68 -5.44
CA GLU A 314 -14.80 -24.85 -6.03
C GLU A 314 -15.71 -26.09 -6.03
N ASP A 315 -16.46 -26.31 -4.95
CA ASP A 315 -17.38 -27.43 -4.79
C ASP A 315 -18.71 -27.22 -5.55
N GLY A 316 -18.92 -26.05 -6.15
CA GLY A 316 -20.12 -25.69 -6.90
C GLY A 316 -21.38 -25.54 -6.05
N GLN A 317 -21.24 -25.47 -4.72
CA GLN A 317 -22.36 -25.40 -3.75
C GLN A 317 -22.37 -24.06 -3.01
N VAL A 318 -22.65 -22.96 -3.72
CA VAL A 318 -22.73 -21.62 -3.11
C VAL A 318 -24.08 -21.42 -2.42
N ASN A 319 -24.23 -22.01 -1.23
CA ASN A 319 -25.40 -21.86 -0.37
C ASN A 319 -25.01 -21.81 1.12
N LEU A 320 -25.91 -21.32 1.97
CA LEU A 320 -25.65 -21.08 3.39
C LEU A 320 -25.31 -22.37 4.16
N SER A 321 -25.89 -23.52 3.78
CA SER A 321 -25.62 -24.80 4.45
C SER A 321 -24.20 -25.28 4.20
N ALA A 322 -23.77 -25.27 2.93
CA ALA A 322 -22.41 -25.62 2.54
C ALA A 322 -21.38 -24.66 3.15
N ALA A 323 -21.69 -23.36 3.18
CA ALA A 323 -20.82 -22.37 3.81
C ALA A 323 -20.67 -22.59 5.33
N LYS A 324 -21.75 -22.96 6.04
CA LYS A 324 -21.68 -23.32 7.46
C LYS A 324 -20.91 -24.61 7.73
N GLU A 325 -21.04 -25.63 6.89
CA GLU A 325 -20.26 -26.87 7.02
C GLU A 325 -18.77 -26.63 6.77
N VAL A 326 -18.43 -25.87 5.73
CA VAL A 326 -17.05 -25.49 5.44
C VAL A 326 -16.47 -24.63 6.56
N LEU A 327 -17.24 -23.67 7.07
CA LEU A 327 -16.84 -22.83 8.20
C LEU A 327 -16.63 -23.67 9.46
N ALA A 328 -17.55 -24.56 9.82
CA ALA A 328 -17.40 -25.45 10.96
C ALA A 328 -16.20 -26.40 10.81
N GLY A 329 -15.88 -26.85 9.59
CA GLY A 329 -14.67 -27.62 9.31
C GLY A 329 -13.38 -26.80 9.40
N ILE A 330 -13.42 -25.50 9.07
CA ILE A 330 -12.31 -24.57 9.26
C ILE A 330 -12.13 -24.28 10.77
N GLU A 331 -13.22 -24.04 11.49
CA GLU A 331 -13.23 -23.83 12.94
C GLU A 331 -12.77 -25.07 13.70
N ALA A 332 -13.21 -26.27 13.32
CA ALA A 332 -12.75 -27.53 13.89
C ALA A 332 -11.26 -27.80 13.61
N ARG A 333 -10.76 -27.45 12.41
CA ARG A 333 -9.32 -27.48 12.09
C ARG A 333 -8.53 -26.42 12.84
N ARG A 334 -9.11 -25.23 13.09
CA ARG A 334 -8.54 -24.19 13.96
C ARG A 334 -8.52 -24.64 15.42
N GLU A 335 -9.53 -25.39 15.87
CA GLU A 335 -9.58 -26.05 17.17
C GLU A 335 -8.59 -27.21 17.28
N GLU A 336 -8.34 -27.95 16.19
CA GLU A 336 -7.26 -28.96 16.14
C GLU A 336 -5.87 -28.34 16.05
N ALA A 337 -5.71 -27.20 15.37
CA ALA A 337 -4.48 -26.42 15.33
C ALA A 337 -4.22 -25.70 16.67
N SER A 338 -5.26 -25.34 17.44
CA SER A 338 -5.15 -24.84 18.81
C SER A 338 -4.88 -25.95 19.84
N LYS A 339 -5.02 -27.23 19.45
CA LYS A 339 -4.58 -28.40 20.23
C LYS A 339 -3.10 -28.73 20.06
N ILE A 340 -2.34 -27.99 19.23
CA ILE A 340 -0.88 -28.02 19.28
C ILE A 340 -0.48 -27.51 20.68
N PRO A 341 0.25 -28.27 21.50
CA PRO A 341 0.51 -27.90 22.89
C PRO A 341 1.16 -26.51 22.98
N SER A 342 0.43 -25.56 23.56
CA SER A 342 0.97 -24.27 23.95
C SER A 342 2.16 -24.49 24.89
N ILE A 343 3.35 -23.99 24.52
CA ILE A 343 4.56 -24.02 25.36
C ILE A 343 4.35 -23.41 26.74
N TYR A 344 3.32 -22.57 26.88
CA TYR A 344 2.95 -21.89 28.12
C TYR A 344 2.29 -22.85 29.13
N SER A 345 1.99 -24.10 28.75
CA SER A 345 1.42 -25.13 29.63
C SER A 345 2.45 -26.06 30.28
N LYS A 346 3.69 -26.11 29.79
CA LYS A 346 4.76 -26.96 30.31
C LYS A 346 6.07 -26.18 30.41
N GLY A 347 6.34 -25.59 31.57
CA GLY A 347 7.59 -24.88 31.84
C GLY A 347 8.80 -25.82 31.81
N GLY A 348 9.78 -25.52 30.94
CA GLY A 348 11.06 -26.22 30.89
C GLY A 348 11.94 -25.77 29.73
N GLU A 349 13.24 -25.64 29.99
CA GLU A 349 14.29 -25.14 29.09
C GLU A 349 14.39 -25.88 27.73
N GLY A 350 13.97 -27.16 27.69
CA GLY A 350 13.90 -27.97 26.47
C GLY A 350 12.66 -27.75 25.60
N VAL A 351 11.62 -27.11 26.15
CA VAL A 351 10.30 -26.97 25.49
C VAL A 351 10.32 -25.89 24.43
N LEU A 352 10.94 -24.73 24.69
CA LEU A 352 11.02 -23.66 23.69
C LEU A 352 11.92 -24.06 22.50
N LEU A 353 13.03 -24.76 22.74
CA LEU A 353 13.92 -25.23 21.66
C LEU A 353 13.19 -26.25 20.77
N HIS A 354 12.42 -27.15 21.37
CA HIS A 354 11.60 -28.11 20.63
C HIS A 354 10.51 -27.40 19.83
N HIS A 355 9.77 -26.49 20.45
CA HIS A 355 8.74 -25.69 19.78
C HIS A 355 9.29 -24.82 18.66
N PHE A 356 10.49 -24.27 18.84
CA PHE A 356 11.18 -23.51 17.80
C PHE A 356 11.50 -24.40 16.59
N ALA A 357 11.92 -25.65 16.82
CA ALA A 357 12.13 -26.62 15.76
C ALA A 357 10.81 -27.01 15.07
N GLU A 358 9.74 -27.23 15.83
CA GLU A 358 8.40 -27.52 15.30
C GLU A 358 7.88 -26.38 14.42
N LEU A 359 7.96 -25.13 14.90
CA LEU A 359 7.58 -23.95 14.12
C LEU A 359 8.45 -23.79 12.88
N ARG A 360 9.76 -24.05 12.99
CA ARG A 360 10.65 -23.99 11.82
C ARG A 360 10.19 -25.00 10.78
N ASP A 361 9.98 -26.24 11.17
CA ASP A 361 9.63 -27.31 10.24
C ASP A 361 8.25 -27.07 9.61
N ALA A 362 7.30 -26.47 10.36
CA ALA A 362 5.96 -26.15 9.88
C ALA A 362 5.89 -24.88 9.00
N TYR A 363 6.61 -23.81 9.33
CA TYR A 363 6.44 -22.49 8.70
C TYR A 363 7.60 -22.06 7.81
N TRP A 364 8.82 -22.59 7.99
CA TRP A 364 9.96 -22.23 7.15
C TRP A 364 9.70 -22.47 5.65
N PRO A 365 9.08 -23.58 5.20
CA PRO A 365 8.77 -23.75 3.78
C PRO A 365 7.89 -22.64 3.21
N ARG A 366 6.96 -22.12 4.01
CA ARG A 366 6.05 -21.02 3.61
C ARG A 366 6.78 -19.68 3.59
N ILE A 367 7.63 -19.42 4.58
CA ILE A 367 8.50 -18.22 4.61
C ILE A 367 9.44 -18.25 3.41
N GLN A 368 10.10 -19.38 3.15
CA GLN A 368 11.00 -19.55 2.01
C GLN A 368 10.27 -19.31 0.68
N ALA A 369 9.05 -19.84 0.52
CA ALA A 369 8.24 -19.57 -0.67
C ALA A 369 7.93 -18.08 -0.85
N LEU A 370 7.67 -17.33 0.23
CA LEU A 370 7.48 -15.86 0.15
C LEU A 370 8.77 -15.14 -0.27
N LEU A 371 9.92 -15.56 0.25
CA LEU A 371 11.23 -15.00 -0.15
C LEU A 371 11.52 -15.27 -1.63
N ASP A 372 11.30 -16.51 -2.07
CA ASP A 372 11.53 -16.94 -3.45
C ASP A 372 10.57 -16.24 -4.42
N GLU A 373 9.28 -16.12 -4.08
CA GLU A 373 8.31 -15.36 -4.88
C GLU A 373 8.69 -13.88 -4.95
N MET A 374 9.08 -13.26 -3.83
CA MET A 374 9.45 -11.85 -3.80
C MET A 374 10.65 -11.57 -4.72
N THR A 375 11.70 -12.36 -4.56
CA THR A 375 12.92 -12.21 -5.37
C THR A 375 12.63 -12.48 -6.84
N ALA A 376 11.86 -13.53 -7.18
CA ALA A 376 11.53 -13.85 -8.57
C ALA A 376 10.62 -12.80 -9.25
N SER A 377 9.63 -12.26 -8.53
CA SER A 377 8.61 -11.37 -9.11
C SER A 377 9.03 -9.91 -9.24
N THR A 378 10.06 -9.49 -8.50
CA THR A 378 10.49 -8.08 -8.44
C THR A 378 11.86 -7.82 -9.07
N THR A 379 12.48 -8.88 -9.60
CA THR A 379 13.77 -8.77 -10.28
C THR A 379 13.58 -8.82 -11.80
N PRO A 380 14.28 -7.95 -12.58
CA PRO A 380 14.27 -8.03 -14.03
C PRO A 380 14.72 -9.39 -14.57
N GLU A 381 14.24 -9.75 -15.76
CA GLU A 381 14.66 -10.98 -16.46
C GLU A 381 16.19 -11.03 -16.62
N ALA A 382 16.76 -12.23 -16.49
CA ALA A 382 18.20 -12.52 -16.59
C ALA A 382 19.11 -11.85 -15.54
N SER A 383 18.56 -11.35 -14.42
CA SER A 383 19.37 -10.83 -13.31
C SER A 383 20.12 -11.92 -12.53
N ASN A 384 21.37 -11.64 -12.15
CA ASN A 384 22.16 -12.51 -11.27
C ASN A 384 21.82 -12.37 -9.78
N LEU A 385 20.97 -11.41 -9.38
CA LEU A 385 20.66 -11.17 -7.97
C LEU A 385 19.93 -12.36 -7.33
N VAL A 386 18.99 -12.99 -8.05
CA VAL A 386 18.22 -14.13 -7.51
C VAL A 386 19.12 -15.34 -7.23
N PRO A 387 19.95 -15.84 -8.18
CA PRO A 387 20.90 -16.92 -7.90
C PRO A 387 21.88 -16.62 -6.75
N MET A 388 22.35 -15.38 -6.63
CA MET A 388 23.26 -15.00 -5.54
C MET A 388 22.54 -14.97 -4.18
N CYS A 389 21.29 -14.48 -4.14
CA CYS A 389 20.44 -14.55 -2.96
C CYS A 389 20.22 -15.99 -2.53
N SER A 390 19.79 -16.87 -3.45
CA SER A 390 19.62 -18.30 -3.17
C SER A 390 20.91 -18.93 -2.63
N TYR A 391 22.06 -18.63 -3.25
CA TYR A 391 23.36 -19.12 -2.79
C TYR A 391 23.67 -18.73 -1.34
N HIS A 392 23.46 -17.45 -0.98
CA HIS A 392 23.67 -16.97 0.38
C HIS A 392 22.71 -17.65 1.38
N MET A 393 21.43 -17.75 1.01
CA MET A 393 20.39 -18.33 1.87
C MET A 393 20.60 -19.82 2.14
N GLU A 394 21.24 -20.57 1.23
CA GLU A 394 21.56 -21.99 1.45
C GLU A 394 22.64 -22.25 2.52
N THR A 395 23.34 -21.22 3.01
CA THR A 395 24.31 -21.37 4.12
C THR A 395 23.64 -21.76 5.45
N GLY A 396 22.30 -21.80 5.50
CA GLY A 396 21.51 -22.30 6.62
C GLY A 396 21.32 -21.26 7.73
N GLY A 397 21.28 -21.72 8.98
CA GLY A 397 21.10 -20.89 10.17
C GLY A 397 19.91 -21.28 11.01
N LYS A 398 19.83 -20.72 12.23
CA LYS A 398 18.73 -21.02 13.16
C LYS A 398 17.41 -20.37 12.76
N ARG A 399 17.40 -19.38 11.85
CA ARG A 399 16.18 -18.66 11.38
C ARG A 399 15.36 -18.02 12.51
N LEU A 400 16.05 -17.59 13.58
CA LEU A 400 15.43 -16.99 14.78
C LEU A 400 14.56 -15.78 14.42
N ARG A 401 15.07 -14.91 13.54
CA ARG A 401 14.39 -13.67 13.14
C ARG A 401 13.16 -13.94 12.27
N ALA A 402 13.16 -15.01 11.49
CA ALA A 402 12.00 -15.47 10.75
C ALA A 402 10.85 -15.96 11.64
N LEU A 403 11.17 -16.64 12.74
CA LEU A 403 10.17 -17.33 13.57
C LEU A 403 9.73 -16.53 14.80
N LEU A 404 10.53 -15.58 15.28
CA LEU A 404 10.18 -14.71 16.41
C LEU A 404 8.82 -14.00 16.23
N PRO A 405 8.46 -13.46 15.05
CA PRO A 405 7.14 -12.88 14.85
C PRO A 405 6.00 -13.87 15.08
N LEU A 406 6.18 -15.15 14.69
CA LEU A 406 5.19 -16.20 14.89
C LEU A 406 5.01 -16.56 16.37
N LEU A 407 6.11 -16.57 17.13
CA LEU A 407 6.10 -16.81 18.57
C LEU A 407 5.42 -15.68 19.35
N VAL A 408 5.66 -14.42 18.94
CA VAL A 408 4.97 -13.27 19.54
C VAL A 408 3.48 -13.25 19.18
N ALA A 409 3.14 -13.54 17.92
CA ALA A 409 1.74 -13.69 17.51
C ALA A 409 1.03 -14.77 18.34
N GLU A 410 1.66 -15.93 18.55
CA GLU A 410 1.15 -16.99 19.41
C GLU A 410 1.01 -16.55 20.88
N ALA A 411 2.01 -15.85 21.43
CA ALA A 411 1.98 -15.35 22.80
C ALA A 411 0.81 -14.38 23.04
N LEU A 412 0.46 -13.59 22.01
CA LEU A 412 -0.62 -12.61 22.00
C LEU A 412 -1.96 -13.18 21.50
N GLU A 413 -2.04 -14.49 21.23
CA GLU A 413 -3.25 -15.16 20.73
C GLU A 413 -3.72 -14.67 19.36
N CYS A 414 -2.80 -14.17 18.54
CA CYS A 414 -3.04 -13.82 17.14
C CYS A 414 -2.79 -15.02 16.21
N GLU A 415 -3.39 -14.96 15.02
CA GLU A 415 -3.12 -15.92 13.95
C GLU A 415 -1.67 -15.78 13.46
N ARG A 416 -0.89 -16.86 13.59
CA ARG A 416 0.54 -16.87 13.21
C ARG A 416 0.77 -16.51 11.74
N ASP A 417 -0.16 -16.86 10.87
CA ASP A 417 -0.06 -16.62 9.42
C ASP A 417 0.03 -15.12 9.09
N LEU A 418 -0.59 -14.25 9.88
CA LEU A 418 -0.48 -12.80 9.72
C LEU A 418 0.98 -12.32 9.83
N ALA A 419 1.79 -12.97 10.66
CA ALA A 419 3.17 -12.59 10.92
C ALA A 419 4.17 -13.21 9.93
N LEU A 420 3.73 -14.05 8.97
CA LEU A 420 4.61 -14.69 7.99
C LEU A 420 5.39 -13.69 7.12
N PRO A 421 4.77 -12.66 6.50
CA PRO A 421 5.50 -11.70 5.68
C PRO A 421 6.46 -10.83 6.51
N LEU A 422 6.11 -10.55 7.78
CA LEU A 422 7.00 -9.86 8.71
C LEU A 422 8.22 -10.71 9.07
N GLY A 423 8.03 -12.01 9.32
CA GLY A 423 9.13 -12.97 9.51
C GLY A 423 10.05 -13.06 8.30
N ALA A 424 9.47 -13.15 7.10
CA ALA A 424 10.21 -13.12 5.85
C ALA A 424 11.02 -11.81 5.70
N ALA A 425 10.41 -10.65 5.97
CA ALA A 425 11.09 -9.36 5.92
C ALA A 425 12.26 -9.28 6.91
N CYS A 426 12.08 -9.72 8.16
CA CYS A 426 13.13 -9.71 9.17
C CYS A 426 14.30 -10.65 8.82
N GLU A 427 14.01 -11.82 8.25
CA GLU A 427 15.04 -12.75 7.80
C GLU A 427 15.79 -12.21 6.58
N MET A 428 15.09 -11.63 5.59
CA MET A 428 15.70 -10.99 4.43
C MET A 428 16.60 -9.83 4.86
N LEU A 429 16.13 -8.96 5.77
CA LEU A 429 16.92 -7.87 6.34
C LEU A 429 18.18 -8.40 7.02
N HIS A 430 18.06 -9.42 7.88
CA HIS A 430 19.22 -9.98 8.57
C HIS A 430 20.27 -10.56 7.60
N ASN A 431 19.83 -11.27 6.55
CA ASN A 431 20.78 -11.80 5.58
C ASN A 431 21.38 -10.69 4.70
N ALA A 432 20.67 -9.57 4.48
CA ALA A 432 21.25 -8.38 3.85
C ALA A 432 22.45 -7.86 4.65
N THR A 433 22.30 -7.75 5.98
CA THR A 433 23.42 -7.31 6.85
C THR A 433 24.57 -8.29 6.79
N LEU A 434 24.31 -9.61 6.86
CA LEU A 434 25.38 -10.61 6.78
C LEU A 434 26.18 -10.55 5.47
N VAL A 435 25.53 -10.27 4.33
CA VAL A 435 26.22 -10.12 3.04
C VAL A 435 27.17 -8.92 3.06
N HIS A 436 26.75 -7.81 3.65
CA HIS A 436 27.59 -6.61 3.78
C HIS A 436 28.67 -6.79 4.86
N ASP A 437 28.34 -7.34 6.02
CA ASP A 437 29.26 -7.63 7.11
C ASP A 437 30.39 -8.56 6.64
N ASP A 438 30.06 -9.66 5.93
CA ASP A 438 31.05 -10.58 5.36
C ASP A 438 32.11 -9.87 4.51
N LEU A 439 31.67 -8.88 3.72
CA LEU A 439 32.53 -8.09 2.86
C LEU A 439 33.38 -7.10 3.67
N GLN A 440 32.77 -6.41 4.62
CA GLN A 440 33.45 -5.40 5.43
C GLN A 440 34.50 -6.01 6.36
N ASP A 441 34.20 -7.17 6.94
CA ASP A 441 35.11 -7.91 7.85
C ASP A 441 36.18 -8.72 7.08
N GLY A 442 36.03 -8.84 5.75
CA GLY A 442 36.94 -9.61 4.90
C GLY A 442 36.83 -11.12 5.12
N ASP A 443 35.67 -11.61 5.54
CA ASP A 443 35.44 -13.02 5.82
C ASP A 443 35.33 -13.84 4.53
N LEU A 444 36.20 -14.84 4.40
CA LEU A 444 36.26 -15.68 3.19
C LEU A 444 35.22 -16.81 3.19
N VAL A 445 34.78 -17.25 4.37
CA VAL A 445 33.93 -18.42 4.56
C VAL A 445 32.90 -18.16 5.66
N ARG A 446 31.63 -18.45 5.38
CA ARG A 446 30.53 -18.47 6.36
C ARG A 446 29.91 -19.87 6.42
N ARG A 447 29.90 -20.47 7.62
CA ARG A 447 29.33 -21.81 7.89
C ARG A 447 29.82 -22.89 6.90
N GLY A 448 31.12 -22.87 6.60
CA GLY A 448 31.78 -23.84 5.73
C GLY A 448 31.57 -23.62 4.22
N ARG A 449 30.96 -22.50 3.80
CA ARG A 449 30.83 -22.10 2.39
C ARG A 449 31.48 -20.75 2.14
N MET A 450 32.01 -20.53 0.93
CA MET A 450 32.56 -19.23 0.55
C MET A 450 31.50 -18.12 0.69
N THR A 451 31.90 -16.96 1.17
CA THR A 451 31.04 -15.77 1.23
C THR A 451 30.71 -15.25 -0.17
N VAL A 452 29.66 -14.43 -0.28
CA VAL A 452 29.20 -13.91 -1.59
C VAL A 452 30.29 -13.11 -2.28
N TRP A 453 30.98 -12.22 -1.55
CA TRP A 453 32.02 -11.38 -2.14
C TRP A 453 33.25 -12.18 -2.58
N ASN A 454 33.62 -13.22 -1.82
CA ASN A 454 34.75 -14.08 -2.16
C ASN A 454 34.43 -14.94 -3.41
N ARG A 455 33.17 -15.39 -3.55
CA ARG A 455 32.75 -16.22 -4.69
C ARG A 455 32.46 -15.41 -5.95
N PHE A 456 31.74 -14.30 -5.83
CA PHE A 456 31.17 -13.56 -6.97
C PHE A 456 31.83 -12.20 -7.21
N GLY A 457 32.55 -11.66 -6.22
CA GLY A 457 33.20 -10.36 -6.28
C GLY A 457 32.58 -9.31 -5.36
N ILE A 458 33.37 -8.30 -5.02
CA ILE A 458 32.97 -7.17 -4.17
C ILE A 458 31.75 -6.43 -4.73
N PRO A 459 31.71 -6.01 -6.02
CA PRO A 459 30.55 -5.29 -6.56
C PRO A 459 29.24 -6.07 -6.47
N GLN A 460 29.31 -7.39 -6.63
CA GLN A 460 28.17 -8.30 -6.59
C GLN A 460 27.59 -8.42 -5.18
N ALA A 461 28.44 -8.49 -4.16
CA ALA A 461 28.01 -8.53 -2.77
C ALA A 461 27.33 -7.23 -2.34
N ILE A 462 27.88 -6.08 -2.72
CA ILE A 462 27.26 -4.76 -2.45
C ILE A 462 25.85 -4.71 -3.06
N ASN A 463 25.74 -4.97 -4.37
CA ASN A 463 24.47 -4.93 -5.09
C ASN A 463 23.45 -5.94 -4.55
N LEU A 464 23.90 -7.12 -4.10
CA LEU A 464 23.01 -8.11 -3.50
C LEU A 464 22.46 -7.62 -2.17
N GLY A 465 23.31 -7.14 -1.26
CA GLY A 465 22.84 -6.64 0.04
C GLY A 465 21.88 -5.46 -0.12
N ASP A 466 22.16 -4.54 -1.06
CA ASP A 466 21.25 -3.43 -1.39
C ASP A 466 19.88 -3.94 -1.87
N ALA A 467 19.87 -4.92 -2.78
CA ALA A 467 18.63 -5.53 -3.27
C ALA A 467 17.84 -6.21 -2.13
N MET A 468 18.54 -6.90 -1.22
CA MET A 468 17.93 -7.57 -0.07
C MET A 468 17.31 -6.57 0.91
N PHE A 469 17.91 -5.40 1.13
CA PHE A 469 17.25 -4.33 1.90
C PHE A 469 15.92 -3.92 1.26
N TYR A 470 15.87 -3.68 -0.05
CA TYR A 470 14.61 -3.33 -0.73
C TYR A 470 13.59 -4.48 -0.72
N TRP A 471 14.02 -5.74 -0.89
CA TRP A 471 13.12 -6.88 -0.78
C TRP A 471 12.52 -7.03 0.61
N SER A 472 13.27 -6.71 1.68
CA SER A 472 12.70 -6.69 3.04
C SER A 472 11.52 -5.73 3.16
N VAL A 473 11.62 -4.54 2.54
CA VAL A 473 10.53 -3.55 2.51
C VAL A 473 9.34 -4.04 1.69
N LEU A 474 9.60 -4.66 0.54
CA LEU A 474 8.54 -5.23 -0.31
C LEU A 474 7.83 -6.41 0.35
N LEU A 475 8.53 -7.23 1.16
CA LEU A 475 7.94 -8.28 1.99
C LEU A 475 7.01 -7.68 3.06
N CYS A 476 7.39 -6.57 3.69
CA CYS A 476 6.49 -5.83 4.60
C CYS A 476 5.21 -5.34 3.90
N GLN A 477 5.26 -5.02 2.60
CA GLN A 477 4.06 -4.63 1.84
C GLN A 477 3.11 -5.81 1.57
N ARG A 478 3.55 -7.07 1.74
CA ARG A 478 2.72 -8.27 1.63
C ARG A 478 1.94 -8.59 2.91
N ILE A 479 2.12 -7.81 3.97
CA ILE A 479 1.35 -7.96 5.21
C ILE A 479 -0.13 -7.63 4.95
N GLU A 480 -1.00 -8.59 5.23
CA GLU A 480 -2.46 -8.45 5.11
C GLU A 480 -3.02 -7.66 6.31
N ALA A 481 -2.78 -6.34 6.31
CA ALA A 481 -3.26 -5.43 7.33
C ALA A 481 -3.88 -4.15 6.72
N THR A 482 -4.36 -3.24 7.55
CA THR A 482 -4.81 -1.92 7.08
C THR A 482 -3.64 -1.15 6.43
N PRO A 483 -3.88 -0.25 5.47
CA PRO A 483 -2.83 0.57 4.88
C PRO A 483 -1.99 1.34 5.91
N LYS A 484 -2.65 1.86 6.96
CA LYS A 484 -2.01 2.53 8.09
C LYS A 484 -1.07 1.60 8.86
N MET A 485 -1.49 0.36 9.12
CA MET A 485 -0.63 -0.63 9.80
C MET A 485 0.57 -1.02 8.94
N ARG A 486 0.37 -1.25 7.63
CA ARG A 486 1.49 -1.51 6.70
C ARG A 486 2.49 -0.37 6.66
N GLU A 487 2.02 0.88 6.63
CA GLU A 487 2.86 2.06 6.68
C GLU A 487 3.68 2.12 7.98
N ALA A 488 3.03 1.92 9.13
CA ALA A 488 3.69 1.90 10.44
C ALA A 488 4.79 0.83 10.53
N LEU A 489 4.49 -0.41 10.11
CA LEU A 489 5.46 -1.51 10.10
C LEU A 489 6.61 -1.27 9.12
N SER A 490 6.32 -0.72 7.94
CA SER A 490 7.35 -0.37 6.95
C SER A 490 8.26 0.74 7.49
N ARG A 491 7.69 1.74 8.15
CA ARG A 491 8.47 2.80 8.82
C ARG A 491 9.34 2.22 9.93
N ARG A 492 8.82 1.31 10.76
CA ARG A 492 9.60 0.62 11.80
C ARG A 492 10.77 -0.14 11.19
N LEU A 493 10.51 -0.97 10.18
CA LEU A 493 11.55 -1.72 9.45
C LEU A 493 12.66 -0.78 8.95
N LEU A 494 12.30 0.32 8.29
CA LEU A 494 13.27 1.28 7.75
C LEU A 494 14.07 1.98 8.85
N VAL A 495 13.43 2.42 9.93
CA VAL A 495 14.11 3.08 11.06
C VAL A 495 15.05 2.11 11.77
N ASP A 496 14.63 0.86 12.00
CA ASP A 496 15.50 -0.14 12.62
C ASP A 496 16.64 -0.57 11.70
N THR A 497 16.42 -0.60 10.37
CA THR A 497 17.49 -0.81 9.39
C THR A 497 18.56 0.28 9.48
N LEU A 498 18.16 1.55 9.58
CA LEU A 498 19.11 2.66 9.75
C LEU A 498 19.91 2.56 11.05
N ARG A 499 19.28 2.09 12.14
CA ARG A 499 19.98 1.86 13.42
C ARG A 499 21.00 0.74 13.32
N VAL A 500 20.71 -0.32 12.56
CA VAL A 500 21.65 -1.42 12.35
C VAL A 500 22.85 -0.95 11.52
N ILE A 501 22.62 -0.15 10.48
CA ILE A 501 23.69 0.47 9.68
C ILE A 501 24.53 1.42 10.54
N ASP A 502 23.92 2.27 11.37
CA ASP A 502 24.64 3.14 12.33
C ASP A 502 25.44 2.31 13.35
N GLY A 503 24.87 1.20 13.84
CA GLY A 503 25.58 0.26 14.71
C GLY A 503 26.81 -0.34 14.04
N GLN A 504 26.69 -0.76 12.77
CA GLN A 504 27.81 -1.30 12.00
C GLN A 504 28.90 -0.25 11.76
N GLU A 505 28.52 1.01 11.46
CA GLU A 505 29.48 2.11 11.33
C GLU A 505 30.24 2.39 12.63
N ARG A 506 29.53 2.37 13.77
CA ARG A 506 30.14 2.57 15.09
C ARG A 506 31.14 1.49 15.45
N GLU A 507 30.98 0.27 14.97
CA GLU A 507 31.96 -0.80 15.20
C GLU A 507 33.31 -0.46 14.56
N PHE A 508 33.32 0.12 13.36
CA PHE A 508 34.54 0.65 12.75
C PHE A 508 35.13 1.81 13.56
N LEU A 509 34.28 2.74 14.03
CA LEU A 509 34.74 3.85 14.88
C LEU A 509 35.38 3.37 16.19
N LEU A 510 34.87 2.28 16.79
CA LEU A 510 35.47 1.68 17.99
C LEU A 510 36.91 1.20 17.72
N MET A 511 37.17 0.66 16.53
CA MET A 511 38.50 0.18 16.15
C MET A 511 39.49 1.34 15.93
N GLU A 512 39.01 2.46 15.38
CA GLU A 512 39.82 3.64 15.03
C GLU A 512 40.07 4.61 16.18
N GLN A 513 39.16 4.69 17.17
CA GLN A 513 39.21 5.70 18.25
C GLN A 513 39.87 5.16 19.53
N PRO A 514 41.09 5.62 19.89
CA PRO A 514 41.82 5.11 21.05
C PRO A 514 41.17 5.42 22.41
N GLU A 515 40.31 6.43 22.45
CA GLU A 515 39.63 6.94 23.66
C GLU A 515 38.22 6.36 23.83
N ALA A 516 37.77 5.47 22.92
CA ALA A 516 36.47 4.84 23.03
C ALA A 516 36.37 4.05 24.34
N GLY A 517 35.23 4.18 25.02
CA GLY A 517 34.97 3.51 26.30
C GLY A 517 33.87 2.45 26.19
N LEU A 518 33.58 1.80 27.32
CA LEU A 518 32.54 0.78 27.40
C LEU A 518 31.14 1.31 27.01
N ALA A 519 30.88 2.61 27.25
CA ALA A 519 29.66 3.27 26.83
C ALA A 519 29.49 3.35 25.30
N ASP A 520 30.60 3.50 24.56
CA ASP A 520 30.59 3.48 23.09
C ASP A 520 30.27 2.09 22.55
N TYR A 521 30.84 1.06 23.18
CA TYR A 521 30.51 -0.34 22.88
C TYR A 521 29.02 -0.63 23.05
N PHE A 522 28.41 -0.23 24.17
CA PHE A 522 26.98 -0.46 24.37
C PHE A 522 26.11 0.27 23.34
N ARG A 523 26.48 1.51 22.94
CA ARG A 523 25.77 2.22 21.87
C ARG A 523 25.86 1.49 20.53
N MET A 524 27.04 0.95 20.20
CA MET A 524 27.26 0.15 18.99
C MET A 524 26.35 -1.09 18.98
N VAL A 525 26.38 -1.89 20.05
CA VAL A 525 25.63 -3.15 20.13
C VAL A 525 24.11 -2.91 20.14
N GLU A 526 23.66 -1.86 20.83
CA GLU A 526 22.25 -1.46 20.85
C GLU A 526 21.72 -1.07 19.46
N GLY A 527 22.59 -0.59 18.56
CA GLY A 527 22.26 -0.36 17.16
C GLY A 527 22.29 -1.64 16.32
N LYS A 528 23.42 -2.35 16.32
CA LYS A 528 23.73 -3.46 15.40
C LYS A 528 22.87 -4.71 15.66
N THR A 529 22.92 -5.25 16.88
CA THR A 529 22.35 -6.57 17.19
C THR A 529 20.96 -6.46 17.79
N SER A 530 20.75 -5.48 18.67
CA SER A 530 19.49 -5.27 19.38
C SER A 530 18.32 -4.86 18.47
N GLY A 531 18.57 -4.02 17.46
CA GLY A 531 17.54 -3.62 16.49
C GLY A 531 16.95 -4.81 15.72
N LEU A 532 17.78 -5.79 15.36
CA LEU A 532 17.35 -6.98 14.62
C LEU A 532 16.56 -8.00 15.46
N PHE A 533 16.53 -7.86 16.79
CA PHE A 533 15.64 -8.63 17.67
C PHE A 533 14.41 -7.81 18.09
N ALA A 534 14.55 -6.50 18.27
CA ALA A 534 13.44 -5.61 18.60
C ALA A 534 12.40 -5.56 17.48
N LEU A 535 12.83 -5.48 16.21
CA LEU A 535 11.95 -5.44 15.05
C LEU A 535 10.96 -6.63 14.98
N PRO A 536 11.40 -7.91 14.96
CA PRO A 536 10.47 -9.02 14.86
C PRO A 536 9.52 -9.14 16.06
N MET A 537 9.97 -8.74 17.25
CA MET A 537 9.14 -8.84 18.46
C MET A 537 8.12 -7.69 18.57
N ALA A 538 8.59 -6.44 18.51
CA ALA A 538 7.73 -5.27 18.60
C ALA A 538 6.84 -5.12 17.36
N GLY A 539 7.36 -5.43 16.18
CA GLY A 539 6.58 -5.40 14.93
C GLY A 539 5.44 -6.42 14.93
N ALA A 540 5.66 -7.62 15.47
CA ALA A 540 4.60 -8.62 15.60
C ALA A 540 3.55 -8.21 16.64
N ALA A 541 3.98 -7.61 17.76
CA ALA A 541 3.05 -7.07 18.75
C ALA A 541 2.20 -5.92 18.18
N GLU A 542 2.80 -5.02 17.42
CA GLU A 542 2.09 -3.95 16.72
C GLU A 542 1.10 -4.49 15.68
N LEU A 543 1.51 -5.49 14.90
CA LEU A 543 0.65 -6.19 13.94
C LEU A 543 -0.55 -6.88 14.63
N CYS A 544 -0.33 -7.42 15.82
CA CYS A 544 -1.35 -8.00 16.69
C CYS A 544 -2.31 -6.97 17.32
N GLY A 545 -2.08 -5.68 17.14
CA GLY A 545 -2.88 -4.63 17.77
C GLY A 545 -2.63 -4.47 19.26
N ALA A 546 -1.45 -4.87 19.76
CA ALA A 546 -1.06 -4.65 21.15
C ALA A 546 -0.99 -3.15 21.48
N GLU A 547 -1.21 -2.82 22.77
CA GLU A 547 -1.09 -1.44 23.23
C GLU A 547 0.34 -0.89 23.04
N PRO A 548 0.50 0.41 22.74
CA PRO A 548 1.82 1.02 22.50
C PRO A 548 2.85 0.76 23.62
N GLN A 549 2.39 0.69 24.88
CA GLN A 549 3.24 0.40 26.04
C GLN A 549 3.79 -1.03 26.03
N LEU A 550 3.02 -2.00 25.52
CA LEU A 550 3.47 -3.38 25.39
C LEU A 550 4.41 -3.53 24.19
N VAL A 551 4.12 -2.84 23.08
CA VAL A 551 4.99 -2.79 21.89
C VAL A 551 6.37 -2.24 22.25
N GLU A 552 6.44 -1.09 22.94
CA GLU A 552 7.73 -0.52 23.35
C GLU A 552 8.40 -1.36 24.44
N GLY A 553 7.64 -1.96 25.35
CA GLY A 553 8.19 -2.87 26.35
C GLY A 553 8.85 -4.10 25.73
N LEU A 554 8.25 -4.71 24.70
CA LEU A 554 8.88 -5.80 23.96
C LEU A 554 10.14 -5.34 23.21
N ALA A 555 10.13 -4.12 22.65
CA ALA A 555 11.32 -3.55 22.04
C ALA A 555 12.44 -3.38 23.08
N GLU A 556 12.13 -2.89 24.28
CA GLU A 556 13.09 -2.73 25.39
C GLU A 556 13.66 -4.09 25.86
N SER A 557 12.80 -5.08 26.11
CA SER A 557 13.24 -6.45 26.45
C SER A 557 14.15 -7.03 25.37
N ALA A 558 13.78 -6.88 24.10
CA ALA A 558 14.57 -7.36 22.97
C ALA A 558 15.92 -6.63 22.82
N ARG A 559 15.98 -5.32 23.15
CA ARG A 559 17.25 -4.59 23.15
C ARG A 559 18.22 -5.15 24.20
N HIS A 560 17.74 -5.48 25.40
CA HIS A 560 18.56 -6.13 26.41
C HIS A 560 19.01 -7.54 25.98
N MET A 561 18.10 -8.31 25.36
CA MET A 561 18.44 -9.62 24.78
C MET A 561 19.52 -9.52 23.70
N GLY A 562 19.47 -8.50 22.84
CA GLY A 562 20.48 -8.28 21.80
C GLY A 562 21.86 -7.98 22.36
N VAL A 563 21.95 -7.14 23.40
CA VAL A 563 23.21 -6.86 24.09
C VAL A 563 23.77 -8.12 24.74
N LEU A 564 22.91 -8.88 25.44
CA LEU A 564 23.27 -10.15 26.04
C LEU A 564 23.77 -11.15 25.01
N PHE A 565 23.10 -11.26 23.86
CA PHE A 565 23.48 -12.16 22.77
C PHE A 565 24.86 -11.80 22.21
N GLN A 566 25.15 -10.51 21.98
CA GLN A 566 26.46 -10.08 21.50
C GLN A 566 27.57 -10.40 22.49
N ILE A 567 27.40 -10.06 23.78
CA ILE A 567 28.41 -10.36 24.80
C ILE A 567 28.63 -11.87 24.94
N GLN A 568 27.57 -12.67 24.80
CA GLN A 568 27.67 -14.12 24.78
C GLN A 568 28.49 -14.62 23.59
N ASP A 569 28.28 -14.08 22.38
CA ASP A 569 29.05 -14.48 21.19
C ASP A 569 30.53 -14.09 21.34
N ASP A 570 30.83 -12.87 21.79
CA ASP A 570 32.19 -12.41 22.10
C ASP A 570 32.87 -13.31 23.15
N THR A 571 32.12 -13.71 24.18
CA THR A 571 32.64 -14.62 25.24
C THR A 571 32.88 -16.02 24.70
N LEU A 572 31.99 -16.53 23.84
CA LEU A 572 32.10 -17.85 23.25
C LEU A 572 33.27 -17.93 22.25
N ASP A 573 33.64 -16.84 21.59
CA ASP A 573 34.80 -16.82 20.71
C ASP A 573 36.13 -17.00 21.46
N LEU A 574 36.22 -16.43 22.66
CA LEU A 574 37.44 -16.41 23.48
C LEU A 574 37.54 -17.60 24.45
N TYR A 575 36.43 -18.02 25.03
CA TYR A 575 36.40 -19.02 26.11
C TYR A 575 35.59 -20.29 25.76
N GLY A 576 35.06 -20.38 24.54
CA GLY A 576 34.28 -21.52 24.07
C GLY A 576 35.15 -22.72 23.69
N ASP A 577 34.57 -23.93 23.80
CA ASP A 577 35.21 -25.19 23.44
C ASP A 577 35.13 -25.42 21.91
N LYS A 578 35.81 -24.58 21.12
CA LYS A 578 35.81 -24.64 19.62
C LYS A 578 37.02 -25.36 19.02
N GLY A 579 37.90 -25.94 19.85
CA GLY A 579 39.21 -26.46 19.41
C GLY A 579 40.23 -25.35 19.17
N ARG A 580 41.52 -25.62 19.44
CA ARG A 580 42.58 -24.58 19.54
C ARG A 580 42.81 -23.73 18.28
N ASP A 581 42.43 -24.22 17.10
CA ASP A 581 42.70 -23.55 15.82
C ASP A 581 41.67 -22.46 15.46
N GLN A 582 40.62 -22.25 16.26
CA GLN A 582 39.53 -21.28 16.00
C GLN A 582 39.23 -20.33 17.17
N VAL A 583 40.02 -20.37 18.25
CA VAL A 583 39.82 -19.49 19.41
C VAL A 583 40.46 -18.13 19.15
N GLY A 584 39.72 -17.04 19.39
CA GLY A 584 40.23 -15.67 19.28
C GLY A 584 40.29 -15.12 17.85
N SER A 585 39.35 -15.52 16.98
CA SER A 585 39.20 -14.88 15.66
C SER A 585 38.91 -13.39 15.83
N ASP A 586 38.10 -13.02 16.82
CA ASP A 586 37.75 -11.63 17.11
C ASP A 586 38.99 -10.80 17.51
N ILE A 587 39.96 -11.40 18.22
CA ILE A 587 41.24 -10.75 18.53
C ILE A 587 42.08 -10.56 17.27
N ALA A 588 42.12 -11.57 16.39
CA ALA A 588 42.83 -11.47 15.12
C ALA A 588 42.20 -10.46 14.15
N GLU A 589 40.90 -10.22 14.26
CA GLU A 589 40.15 -9.20 13.52
C GLU A 589 40.28 -7.81 14.16
N GLY A 590 40.90 -7.69 15.34
CA GLY A 590 41.07 -6.41 16.04
C GLY A 590 39.79 -5.90 16.72
N LYS A 591 38.76 -6.74 16.86
CA LYS A 591 37.45 -6.34 17.41
C LYS A 591 37.57 -5.82 18.83
N ARG A 592 36.83 -4.75 19.11
CA ARG A 592 36.74 -4.12 20.42
C ARG A 592 35.50 -4.61 21.19
N SER A 593 35.51 -5.90 21.56
CA SER A 593 34.43 -6.55 22.30
C SER A 593 34.21 -5.96 23.70
N ALA A 594 33.12 -6.33 24.38
CA ALA A 594 32.86 -5.90 25.76
C ALA A 594 34.03 -6.20 26.71
N LEU A 595 34.68 -7.36 26.51
CA LEU A 595 35.80 -7.83 27.31
C LEU A 595 37.04 -6.96 27.09
N VAL A 596 37.33 -6.64 25.83
CA VAL A 596 38.45 -5.76 25.45
C VAL A 596 38.23 -4.35 25.99
N MET A 597 37.03 -3.80 25.84
CA MET A 597 36.72 -2.45 26.31
C MET A 597 36.81 -2.33 27.83
N HIS A 598 36.32 -3.33 28.55
CA HIS A 598 36.52 -3.41 30.00
C HIS A 598 38.01 -3.49 30.36
N ALA A 599 38.77 -4.32 29.66
CA ALA A 599 40.21 -4.45 29.90
C ALA A 599 40.97 -3.14 29.63
N PHE A 600 40.59 -2.37 28.61
CA PHE A 600 41.16 -1.04 28.41
C PHE A 600 40.91 -0.10 29.58
N GLU A 601 39.75 -0.14 30.22
CA GLU A 601 39.46 0.70 31.38
C GLU A 601 40.20 0.25 32.66
N GLN A 602 40.40 -1.05 32.86
CA GLN A 602 40.99 -1.60 34.10
C GLN A 602 42.52 -1.77 34.06
N LEU A 603 43.11 -2.05 32.90
CA LEU A 603 44.55 -2.29 32.80
C LEU A 603 45.36 -1.00 32.99
N GLU A 604 46.53 -1.14 33.59
CA GLU A 604 47.55 -0.08 33.62
C GLU A 604 48.05 0.24 32.21
N ALA A 605 48.61 1.45 32.03
CA ALA A 605 48.98 1.98 30.72
C ALA A 605 49.83 1.01 29.87
N ALA A 606 50.85 0.37 30.46
CA ALA A 606 51.72 -0.56 29.73
C ALA A 606 50.99 -1.82 29.21
N SER A 607 50.16 -2.45 30.07
CA SER A 607 49.35 -3.61 29.69
C SER A 607 48.26 -3.25 28.68
N ARG A 608 47.66 -2.07 28.83
CA ARG A 608 46.66 -1.52 27.90
C ARG A 608 47.24 -1.26 26.52
N ASP A 609 48.39 -0.60 26.45
CA ASP A 609 49.10 -0.32 25.20
C ASP A 609 49.53 -1.63 24.51
N ARG A 610 49.91 -2.64 25.31
CA ARG A 610 50.25 -3.96 24.76
C ARG A 610 49.03 -4.66 24.16
N LEU A 611 47.89 -4.68 24.87
CA LEU A 611 46.64 -5.25 24.34
C LEU A 611 46.21 -4.54 23.05
N ARG A 612 46.34 -3.21 23.01
CA ARG A 612 46.05 -2.41 21.82
C ARG A 612 46.95 -2.77 20.65
N ALA A 613 48.26 -2.88 20.88
CA ALA A 613 49.21 -3.27 19.84
C ALA A 613 48.95 -4.67 19.27
N ILE A 614 48.45 -5.62 20.09
CA ILE A 614 48.02 -6.94 19.61
C ILE A 614 46.82 -6.80 18.68
N LEU A 615 45.79 -6.06 19.09
CA LEU A 615 44.56 -5.88 18.32
C LEU A 615 44.76 -5.05 17.03
N ASP A 616 45.75 -4.16 17.00
CA ASP A 616 46.10 -3.36 15.82
C ASP A 616 46.99 -4.14 14.82
N THR A 617 47.36 -5.38 15.15
CA THR A 617 48.13 -6.25 14.25
C THR A 617 47.23 -6.78 13.14
N ASP A 618 47.70 -6.72 11.89
CA ASP A 618 46.98 -7.27 10.74
C ASP A 618 46.60 -8.75 10.96
N ARG A 619 45.38 -9.14 10.58
CA ARG A 619 44.82 -10.50 10.76
C ARG A 619 45.75 -11.61 10.29
N LYS A 620 46.53 -11.40 9.22
CA LYS A 620 47.49 -12.40 8.69
C LYS A 620 48.80 -12.46 9.48
N ALA A 621 49.10 -11.42 10.24
CA ALA A 621 50.28 -11.32 11.09
C ALA A 621 50.00 -11.69 12.56
N THR A 622 48.73 -11.75 12.98
CA THR A 622 48.34 -12.17 14.33
C THR A 622 48.63 -13.66 14.55
N THR A 623 49.47 -13.95 15.54
CA THR A 623 49.89 -15.33 15.86
C THR A 623 49.12 -15.90 17.05
N PRO A 624 49.02 -17.24 17.19
CA PRO A 624 48.39 -17.86 18.37
C PRO A 624 49.00 -17.39 19.71
N ALA A 625 50.30 -17.12 19.75
CA ALA A 625 50.96 -16.60 20.95
C ALA A 625 50.49 -15.18 21.32
N MET A 626 50.14 -14.34 20.34
CA MET A 626 49.57 -13.02 20.59
C MET A 626 48.13 -13.13 21.10
N ILE A 627 47.37 -14.13 20.63
CA ILE A 627 46.03 -14.43 21.15
C ILE A 627 46.12 -14.90 22.60
N ASP A 628 47.03 -15.83 22.92
CA ASP A 628 47.27 -16.29 24.30
C ASP A 628 47.67 -15.12 25.23
N GLU A 629 48.51 -14.21 24.75
CA GLU A 629 48.90 -13.01 25.49
C GLU A 629 47.71 -12.06 25.72
N ALA A 630 46.87 -11.83 24.69
CA ALA A 630 45.66 -11.05 24.85
C ALA A 630 44.71 -11.67 25.87
N LEU A 631 44.52 -13.01 25.85
CA LEU A 631 43.69 -13.72 26.83
C LEU A 631 44.21 -13.55 28.26
N ALA A 632 45.53 -13.61 28.47
CA ALA A 632 46.13 -13.36 29.79
C ALA A 632 45.90 -11.92 30.28
N LEU A 633 45.94 -10.93 29.38
CA LEU A 633 45.64 -9.53 29.70
C LEU A 633 44.15 -9.33 30.03
N LEU A 634 43.25 -10.01 29.32
CA LEU A 634 41.81 -10.02 29.63
C LEU A 634 41.53 -10.68 30.99
N GLU A 635 42.24 -11.75 31.32
CA GLU A 635 42.17 -12.41 32.63
C GLU A 635 42.67 -11.48 33.74
N GLN A 636 43.81 -10.82 33.56
CA GLN A 636 44.35 -9.81 34.50
C GLN A 636 43.33 -8.70 34.78
N ALA A 637 42.53 -8.31 33.78
CA ALA A 637 41.53 -7.26 33.90
C ALA A 637 40.19 -7.73 34.52
N GLY A 638 40.00 -9.04 34.78
CA GLY A 638 38.70 -9.57 35.22
C GLY A 638 37.61 -9.49 34.15
N ALA A 639 37.99 -9.44 32.86
CA ALA A 639 37.06 -9.16 31.76
C ALA A 639 35.97 -10.23 31.59
N LEU A 640 36.28 -11.50 31.85
CA LEU A 640 35.29 -12.59 31.82
C LEU A 640 34.23 -12.43 32.91
N GLU A 641 34.63 -12.13 34.15
CA GLU A 641 33.69 -11.92 35.25
C GLU A 641 32.78 -10.72 34.97
N PHE A 642 33.34 -9.63 34.44
CA PHE A 642 32.58 -8.48 33.97
C PHE A 642 31.53 -8.87 32.92
N ALA A 643 31.92 -9.61 31.87
CA ALA A 643 31.01 -10.02 30.80
C ALA A 643 29.86 -10.90 31.33
N LEU A 644 30.16 -11.88 32.19
CA LEU A 644 29.15 -12.75 32.81
C LEU A 644 28.19 -11.96 33.71
N ASN A 645 28.69 -10.98 34.46
CA ASN A 645 27.85 -10.12 35.31
C ASN A 645 26.95 -9.19 34.48
N GLU A 646 27.46 -8.61 33.40
CA GLU A 646 26.63 -7.79 32.49
C GLU A 646 25.57 -8.65 31.78
N ILE A 647 25.90 -9.86 31.36
CA ILE A 647 24.94 -10.84 30.84
C ILE A 647 23.81 -11.09 31.84
N ARG A 648 24.13 -11.38 33.11
CA ARG A 648 23.14 -11.59 34.18
C ARG A 648 22.27 -10.35 34.37
N SER A 649 22.88 -9.17 34.40
CA SER A 649 22.18 -7.88 34.52
C SER A 649 21.23 -7.60 33.34
N ARG A 650 21.66 -7.87 32.10
CA ARG A 650 20.82 -7.69 30.90
C ARG A 650 19.67 -8.69 30.86
N LYS A 651 19.90 -9.94 31.26
CA LYS A 651 18.84 -10.94 31.44
C LYS A 651 17.78 -10.46 32.43
N GLU A 652 18.21 -9.98 33.60
CA GLU A 652 17.28 -9.45 34.60
C GLU A 652 16.50 -8.24 34.06
N ARG A 653 17.17 -7.26 33.45
CA ARG A 653 16.51 -6.10 32.85
C ARG A 653 15.50 -6.48 31.78
N ALA A 654 15.84 -7.42 30.89
CA ALA A 654 14.91 -7.93 29.87
C ALA A 654 13.62 -8.51 30.47
N MET A 655 13.73 -9.19 31.62
CA MET A 655 12.62 -9.83 32.34
C MET A 655 11.80 -8.87 33.23
N GLN A 656 12.38 -7.74 33.63
CA GLN A 656 11.76 -6.79 34.56
C GLN A 656 10.99 -5.66 33.87
N VAL A 657 10.95 -5.61 32.53
CA VAL A 657 10.16 -4.63 31.79
C VAL A 657 8.68 -4.76 32.17
N PRO A 658 8.05 -3.72 32.76
CA PRO A 658 6.75 -3.87 33.43
C PRO A 658 5.62 -4.40 32.55
N SER A 659 5.50 -3.90 31.31
CA SER A 659 4.44 -4.31 30.38
C SER A 659 4.60 -5.76 29.90
N VAL A 660 5.84 -6.22 29.70
CA VAL A 660 6.13 -7.61 29.33
C VAL A 660 5.95 -8.55 30.51
N ARG A 661 6.44 -8.15 31.70
CA ARG A 661 6.31 -8.93 32.94
C ARG A 661 4.84 -9.16 33.33
N ALA A 662 3.98 -8.18 33.06
CA ALA A 662 2.54 -8.29 33.30
C ALA A 662 1.85 -9.30 32.37
N HIS A 663 2.48 -9.68 31.24
CA HIS A 663 1.93 -10.60 30.26
C HIS A 663 2.64 -11.97 30.32
N GLU A 664 2.04 -12.95 30.99
CA GLU A 664 2.65 -14.24 31.33
C GLU A 664 3.33 -14.95 30.14
N ARG A 665 2.65 -15.04 28.99
CA ARG A 665 3.18 -15.71 27.79
C ARG A 665 4.39 -15.00 27.19
N LEU A 666 4.33 -13.67 27.10
CA LEU A 666 5.45 -12.87 26.58
C LEU A 666 6.64 -12.89 27.53
N SER A 667 6.39 -12.83 28.85
CA SER A 667 7.42 -13.01 29.87
C SER A 667 8.11 -14.37 29.74
N THR A 668 7.33 -15.44 29.53
CA THR A 668 7.86 -16.80 29.29
C THR A 668 8.68 -16.89 28.01
N LEU A 669 8.22 -16.25 26.93
CA LEU A 669 8.95 -16.18 25.67
C LEU A 669 10.29 -15.46 25.84
N VAL A 670 10.32 -14.30 26.51
CA VAL A 670 11.56 -13.54 26.77
C VAL A 670 12.53 -14.35 27.63
N ALA A 671 12.03 -15.04 28.66
CA ALA A 671 12.85 -15.91 29.51
C ALA A 671 13.51 -17.02 28.68
N GLY A 672 12.70 -17.75 27.91
CA GLY A 672 13.21 -18.86 27.11
C GLY A 672 14.15 -18.41 25.99
N MET A 673 13.95 -17.21 25.42
CA MET A 673 14.88 -16.63 24.46
C MET A 673 16.23 -16.28 25.10
N CYS A 674 16.23 -15.72 26.32
CA CYS A 674 17.47 -15.52 27.08
C CYS A 674 18.19 -16.85 27.33
N ASP A 675 17.48 -17.88 27.79
CA ASP A 675 18.07 -19.19 28.07
C ASP A 675 18.65 -19.84 26.80
N LEU A 676 17.94 -19.71 25.67
CA LEU A 676 18.41 -20.18 24.37
C LEU A 676 19.73 -19.53 23.96
N PHE A 677 19.88 -18.22 24.19
CA PHE A 677 21.10 -17.48 23.89
C PHE A 677 22.25 -17.86 24.82
N LEU A 678 21.97 -18.09 26.10
CA LEU A 678 23.00 -18.39 27.09
C LEU A 678 23.48 -19.86 27.08
N LYS A 679 22.72 -20.76 26.46
CA LYS A 679 23.05 -22.20 26.38
C LYS A 679 24.50 -22.50 25.96
N PRO A 680 25.10 -21.85 24.94
CA PRO A 680 26.48 -22.15 24.52
C PRO A 680 27.53 -21.87 25.59
N ILE A 681 27.25 -20.95 26.53
CA ILE A 681 28.17 -20.54 27.60
C ILE A 681 27.67 -20.97 28.99
N ALA A 682 26.67 -21.85 29.06
CA ALA A 682 26.13 -22.34 30.33
C ALA A 682 27.18 -22.91 31.30
N PRO A 683 28.24 -23.61 30.85
CA PRO A 683 29.32 -24.05 31.74
C PRO A 683 30.05 -22.88 32.42
N LEU A 684 30.23 -21.76 31.72
CA LEU A 684 30.90 -20.57 32.25
C LEU A 684 30.01 -19.78 33.21
N LEU A 685 28.70 -19.79 33.02
CA LEU A 685 27.74 -19.09 33.89
C LEU A 685 27.55 -19.79 35.24
N ASN A 686 27.79 -21.10 35.28
CA ASN A 686 27.61 -21.99 36.44
C ASN A 686 28.93 -22.32 37.17
N ALA A 687 30.07 -21.93 36.59
CA ALA A 687 31.39 -21.96 37.23
C ALA A 687 31.53 -20.76 38.18
#